data_AF-A0A8T1VNU2-F1
#
_entry.id   AF-A0A8T1VNU2-F1
#
_cell.length_a   1.000
_cell.length_b   1.000
_cell.length_c   1.000
_cell.angle_alpha   90.00
_cell.angle_beta   90.00
_cell.angle_gamma   90.00
#
_symmetry.space_group_name_H-M   'P 1'
#
loop_
_entity.id
_entity.type
_entity.pdbx_description
1 polymer ?
#
loop_
_entity_poly.entity_id
_entity_poly.type
_entity_poly.pdbx_seq_one_letter_code
_entity_poly.pdbx_strand_id
1 'polypeptide(L)'
;MNLRRLAASVFVGVLGLASTTPHMEVQAQECTAKESTFGFLVDALPADYGLNTCVANNVGTIALAVASTLFSSCGVLDIYDLVKNDDFKGLLNLFKAIAATPADISPLIYKYMAAQNDDSVDNLCDAFSGALGPCGEKVISSLLPAFRKDDVCCTDISDLIDLLNIVVPADKSMEYFLVNELIDGFNRFLCSKKGDASCGLDMFSQLTKMYTVDTFDFFQHMVFPFVTIGSGEECSGLSGNPFKDTASQASATTINFGCCVHQMRPFIQTIQAAVKYVVTDATWDILSGMVSFKSPDGGFVDTLTGTTTCEFDGDSCDDPKGMADDLEMVREAGSRNPGKNDLVDTDCKLVDKCSGDKSVCSQVCDRGSVAVPEWLKTTLAYQRNLAFSGPFCYAQIPATHNSAITLADGFGNRDQLFNRNLDADKWWSYLKTNNQVLSMTDQLDIGTRFIEIDTHFFLNDLHTAHCGNLGSEAVTGFFGALGKALGNYGTYNWGPDLLGCFPSISGIKASEQPLTKDSLDEIKAWLNANPTEFVVVYLDTGADIKRADKFGAIDTLFTNTFGDLLVPLKAMDDLAKAKWAGGSINEFINAGHQVLALANTKTGAAFSLYDMCTVEKELTVEFIADLPDAKRLINGIAIYSNTNWIRSWSEQLRYISLAATGAFTRKFPVFLDGDSIPNYLRWNLNLIALDNADVAKMAAQVWSWAENEPSTTAAGAYVLMDVNGRWVASTDAKQSSRACWDGAKTAWSIVVFDKDCPAGTAFTAPTDPYQNYLLHEALVAQKIADTSLVINATLKAVGAPTPVPSVVAVVTD
;
A
#
# COMPACT_ATOMS: atom_id res chain seq x y z
N MET A 1 -4.24 -26.30 13.27
CA MET A 1 -2.84 -26.37 13.70
C MET A 1 -2.00 -26.63 12.45
N ASN A 2 -0.94 -25.85 12.27
CA ASN A 2 0.14 -25.94 11.27
C ASN A 2 0.10 -25.03 10.02
N LEU A 3 1.06 -24.08 10.10
CA LEU A 3 1.81 -23.31 9.10
C LEU A 3 1.04 -22.54 8.05
N ARG A 4 0.63 -21.32 8.45
CA ARG A 4 -0.35 -20.49 7.76
C ARG A 4 0.07 -19.02 7.54
N ARG A 5 1.32 -18.49 7.75
CA ARG A 5 1.56 -17.00 7.84
C ARG A 5 3.00 -16.40 7.55
N LEU A 6 3.32 -15.69 6.41
CA LEU A 6 4.68 -15.03 6.05
C LEU A 6 4.69 -13.54 5.98
N ALA A 7 3.58 -12.89 5.67
CA ALA A 7 3.68 -11.59 4.97
C ALA A 7 4.08 -10.41 5.88
N ALA A 8 4.91 -10.67 6.89
CA ALA A 8 5.63 -9.73 7.69
C ALA A 8 7.12 -9.66 7.33
N SER A 9 7.52 -8.53 6.79
CA SER A 9 8.86 -7.99 6.98
C SER A 9 9.94 -8.74 6.19
N VAL A 10 9.99 -8.41 4.92
CA VAL A 10 11.20 -8.24 4.09
C VAL A 10 12.46 -7.73 4.86
N PHE A 11 12.32 -7.12 6.04
CA PHE A 11 13.42 -6.81 6.98
C PHE A 11 13.78 -7.93 7.99
N VAL A 12 12.80 -8.72 8.41
CA VAL A 12 12.99 -9.88 9.29
C VAL A 12 13.30 -11.15 8.46
N GLY A 13 12.97 -11.14 7.17
CA GLY A 13 13.01 -12.26 6.24
C GLY A 13 14.30 -12.44 5.44
N VAL A 14 15.38 -11.69 5.71
CA VAL A 14 16.67 -11.96 5.09
C VAL A 14 17.21 -13.37 5.44
N LEU A 15 16.65 -14.04 6.46
CA LEU A 15 16.99 -15.43 6.85
C LEU A 15 15.80 -16.37 7.14
N GLY A 16 14.55 -16.08 6.78
CA GLY A 16 13.41 -16.94 7.20
C GLY A 16 12.12 -16.84 6.39
N LEU A 17 11.89 -17.84 5.53
CA LEU A 17 10.73 -18.09 4.66
C LEU A 17 9.49 -18.66 5.41
N ALA A 18 8.24 -18.36 4.99
CA ALA A 18 6.97 -19.16 5.07
C ALA A 18 5.61 -18.38 5.04
N SER A 19 4.84 -18.30 3.91
CA SER A 19 3.63 -17.42 3.63
C SER A 19 2.25 -17.84 4.08
N THR A 20 1.34 -16.84 4.07
CA THR A 20 0.02 -16.88 4.72
C THR A 20 -1.15 -17.29 3.84
N THR A 21 -0.92 -17.41 2.55
CA THR A 21 -2.01 -17.59 1.59
C THR A 21 -2.26 -19.07 1.30
N PRO A 22 -3.52 -19.46 1.04
CA PRO A 22 -3.79 -20.79 0.53
C PRO A 22 -2.98 -21.01 -0.76
N HIS A 23 -2.40 -22.19 -0.89
CA HIS A 23 -1.67 -22.62 -2.09
C HIS A 23 -2.43 -22.21 -3.35
N MET A 24 -1.75 -21.55 -4.29
CA MET A 24 -2.19 -21.65 -5.67
C MET A 24 -2.02 -23.11 -6.05
N GLU A 25 -3.08 -23.76 -6.56
CA GLU A 25 -2.98 -25.13 -7.04
C GLU A 25 -1.92 -25.18 -8.14
N VAL A 26 -0.70 -25.61 -7.78
CA VAL A 26 0.27 -26.10 -8.75
C VAL A 26 -0.45 -27.18 -9.55
N GLN A 27 -0.32 -27.18 -10.87
CA GLN A 27 -0.85 -28.26 -11.70
C GLN A 27 -0.16 -29.56 -11.28
N ALA A 28 -0.74 -30.24 -10.28
CA ALA A 28 -0.17 -31.39 -9.60
C ALA A 28 -0.01 -32.63 -10.51
N GLN A 29 -0.43 -32.52 -11.78
CA GLN A 29 -0.30 -33.57 -12.78
C GLN A 29 1.08 -33.65 -13.44
N GLU A 30 1.91 -32.58 -13.42
CA GLU A 30 3.21 -32.59 -14.14
C GLU A 30 4.45 -32.57 -13.23
N CYS A 31 4.40 -31.91 -12.06
CA CYS A 31 5.57 -31.76 -11.19
C CYS A 31 5.60 -32.81 -10.08
N THR A 32 6.71 -33.54 -9.94
CA THR A 32 6.86 -34.52 -8.84
C THR A 32 8.14 -34.28 -8.05
N ALA A 33 8.09 -34.56 -6.75
CA ALA A 33 9.26 -34.52 -5.88
C ALA A 33 10.01 -35.87 -5.81
N LYS A 34 9.75 -36.83 -6.73
CA LYS A 34 10.26 -38.21 -6.61
C LYS A 34 11.41 -38.56 -7.58
N GLU A 35 12.39 -39.27 -7.00
CA GLU A 35 13.55 -39.98 -7.56
C GLU A 35 14.45 -39.23 -8.55
N SER A 36 15.48 -38.57 -7.99
CA SER A 36 16.66 -38.10 -8.71
C SER A 36 17.93 -38.30 -7.88
N THR A 37 19.11 -38.10 -8.48
CA THR A 37 20.44 -38.25 -7.86
C THR A 37 20.64 -37.44 -6.57
N PHE A 38 19.78 -36.45 -6.29
CA PHE A 38 19.82 -35.57 -5.11
C PHE A 38 18.60 -35.73 -4.19
N GLY A 39 17.98 -36.92 -4.13
CA GLY A 39 16.80 -37.17 -3.26
C GLY A 39 16.99 -36.76 -1.79
N PHE A 40 18.22 -36.90 -1.26
CA PHE A 40 18.56 -36.46 0.10
C PHE A 40 18.35 -34.96 0.34
N LEU A 41 18.59 -34.12 -0.68
CA LEU A 41 18.43 -32.67 -0.61
C LEU A 41 16.94 -32.32 -0.69
N VAL A 42 16.22 -32.95 -1.62
CA VAL A 42 14.77 -32.77 -1.79
C VAL A 42 14.01 -33.13 -0.52
N ASP A 43 14.37 -34.23 0.14
CA ASP A 43 13.72 -34.69 1.38
C ASP A 43 13.95 -33.76 2.57
N ALA A 44 15.05 -33.01 2.57
CA ALA A 44 15.41 -32.09 3.65
C ALA A 44 14.86 -30.67 3.45
N LEU A 45 14.49 -30.32 2.22
CA LEU A 45 13.93 -29.01 1.90
C LEU A 45 12.45 -28.92 2.35
N PRO A 46 12.01 -27.73 2.80
CA PRO A 46 10.61 -27.53 3.14
C PRO A 46 9.72 -27.71 1.90
N ALA A 47 8.53 -28.26 2.12
CA ALA A 47 7.49 -28.36 1.08
C ALA A 47 6.73 -27.04 0.88
N ASP A 48 6.92 -26.07 1.78
CA ASP A 48 6.33 -24.74 1.67
C ASP A 48 6.76 -24.07 0.35
N TYR A 49 5.82 -23.41 -0.32
CA TYR A 49 6.04 -22.80 -1.66
C TYR A 49 6.52 -23.77 -2.73
N GLY A 50 6.40 -25.09 -2.47
CA GLY A 50 6.90 -26.11 -3.36
C GLY A 50 8.42 -26.09 -3.54
N LEU A 51 9.21 -25.57 -2.58
CA LEU A 51 10.67 -25.48 -2.73
C LEU A 51 11.29 -26.85 -3.04
N ASN A 52 10.91 -27.89 -2.29
CA ASN A 52 11.37 -29.25 -2.55
C ASN A 52 11.00 -29.74 -3.95
N THR A 53 9.77 -29.47 -4.42
CA THR A 53 9.29 -29.82 -5.77
C THR A 53 10.06 -29.05 -6.83
N CYS A 54 10.23 -27.73 -6.67
CA CYS A 54 10.99 -26.87 -7.57
C CYS A 54 12.44 -27.37 -7.72
N VAL A 55 13.11 -27.63 -6.60
CA VAL A 55 14.46 -28.19 -6.59
C VAL A 55 14.49 -29.56 -7.25
N ALA A 56 13.55 -30.46 -6.94
CA ALA A 56 13.48 -31.80 -7.52
C ALA A 56 13.38 -31.80 -9.05
N ASN A 57 12.63 -30.86 -9.61
CA ASN A 57 12.43 -30.72 -11.06
C ASN A 57 13.57 -29.96 -11.75
N ASN A 58 14.46 -29.31 -10.99
CA ASN A 58 15.63 -28.60 -11.48
C ASN A 58 16.97 -29.24 -11.04
N VAL A 59 16.95 -30.50 -10.58
CA VAL A 59 18.15 -31.22 -10.11
C VAL A 59 19.23 -31.34 -11.19
N GLY A 60 18.85 -31.41 -12.47
CA GLY A 60 19.80 -31.40 -13.58
C GLY A 60 20.69 -30.16 -13.59
N THR A 61 20.13 -28.99 -13.24
CA THR A 61 20.88 -27.72 -13.11
C THR A 61 21.87 -27.78 -11.95
N ILE A 62 21.48 -28.37 -10.82
CA ILE A 62 22.36 -28.58 -9.66
C ILE A 62 23.49 -29.54 -10.04
N ALA A 63 23.17 -30.67 -10.67
CA ALA A 63 24.14 -31.66 -11.11
C ALA A 63 25.16 -31.04 -12.09
N LEU A 64 24.71 -30.19 -13.01
CA LEU A 64 25.60 -29.48 -13.94
C LEU A 64 26.45 -28.43 -13.25
N ALA A 65 25.86 -27.64 -12.33
CA ALA A 65 26.59 -26.64 -11.55
C ALA A 65 27.72 -27.29 -10.74
N VAL A 66 27.42 -28.41 -10.06
CA VAL A 66 28.38 -29.17 -9.25
C VAL A 66 29.30 -30.09 -10.10
N ALA A 67 28.94 -30.41 -11.35
CA ALA A 67 29.85 -31.09 -12.26
C ALA A 67 30.86 -30.11 -12.90
N SER A 68 30.49 -28.84 -13.03
CA SER A 68 31.41 -27.79 -13.51
C SER A 68 32.56 -27.50 -12.53
N THR A 69 32.45 -28.03 -11.31
CA THR A 69 33.35 -27.81 -10.17
C THR A 69 34.30 -28.99 -9.89
N LEU A 70 34.50 -29.92 -10.83
CA LEU A 70 35.35 -31.12 -10.70
C LEU A 70 36.80 -30.87 -10.21
N PHE A 71 37.24 -29.61 -10.10
CA PHE A 71 38.53 -29.18 -9.53
C PHE A 71 38.42 -28.01 -8.52
N SER A 72 37.25 -27.75 -7.94
CA SER A 72 37.02 -26.65 -6.97
C SER A 72 36.59 -27.17 -5.59
N SER A 73 36.39 -26.25 -4.64
CA SER A 73 35.99 -26.48 -3.24
C SER A 73 34.51 -26.85 -3.02
N CYS A 74 33.71 -27.06 -4.08
CA CYS A 74 32.32 -27.50 -3.96
C CYS A 74 32.04 -28.82 -4.70
N GLY A 75 31.69 -29.86 -3.95
CA GLY A 75 31.25 -31.17 -4.45
C GLY A 75 29.86 -31.59 -3.95
N VAL A 76 29.33 -32.67 -4.53
CA VAL A 76 28.02 -33.25 -4.16
C VAL A 76 28.01 -33.74 -2.71
N LEU A 77 29.14 -34.24 -2.23
CA LEU A 77 29.29 -34.69 -0.85
C LEU A 77 29.25 -33.52 0.14
N ASP A 78 29.80 -32.36 -0.20
CA ASP A 78 29.75 -31.18 0.67
C ASP A 78 28.31 -30.67 0.83
N ILE A 79 27.51 -30.69 -0.25
CA ILE A 79 26.07 -30.39 -0.21
C ILE A 79 25.32 -31.44 0.63
N TYR A 80 25.70 -32.71 0.52
CA TYR A 80 25.13 -33.81 1.31
C TYR A 80 25.40 -33.65 2.81
N ASP A 81 26.65 -33.34 3.16
CA ASP A 81 27.08 -33.17 4.53
C ASP A 81 26.45 -31.90 5.15
N LEU A 82 26.36 -30.81 4.38
CA LEU A 82 25.64 -29.60 4.78
C LEU A 82 24.18 -29.89 5.15
N VAL A 83 23.44 -30.60 4.30
CA VAL A 83 22.03 -30.95 4.54
C VAL A 83 21.87 -31.85 5.76
N LYS A 84 22.89 -32.66 6.08
CA LYS A 84 22.89 -33.55 7.23
C LYS A 84 23.36 -32.90 8.52
N ASN A 85 24.07 -31.79 8.46
CA ASN A 85 24.62 -31.10 9.62
C ASN A 85 23.49 -30.67 10.59
N ASP A 86 23.53 -31.21 11.82
CA ASP A 86 22.47 -30.98 12.80
C ASP A 86 22.52 -29.58 13.42
N ASP A 87 23.69 -28.95 13.51
CA ASP A 87 23.87 -27.58 14.00
C ASP A 87 23.31 -26.57 13.00
N PHE A 88 23.54 -26.80 11.69
CA PHE A 88 22.92 -26.02 10.61
C PHE A 88 21.39 -26.17 10.60
N LYS A 89 20.85 -27.40 10.76
CA LYS A 89 19.40 -27.60 10.95
C LYS A 89 18.89 -26.90 12.20
N GLY A 90 19.66 -26.90 13.28
CA GLY A 90 19.36 -26.18 14.52
C GLY A 90 19.18 -24.68 14.27
N LEU A 91 20.10 -24.07 13.52
CA LEU A 91 20.00 -22.67 13.09
C LEU A 91 18.77 -22.41 12.21
N LEU A 92 18.50 -23.26 11.22
CA LEU A 92 17.30 -23.14 10.39
C LEU A 92 16.00 -23.26 11.21
N ASN A 93 15.98 -24.14 12.21
CA ASN A 93 14.86 -24.30 13.12
C ASN A 93 14.66 -23.07 14.02
N LEU A 94 15.74 -22.40 14.44
CA LEU A 94 15.64 -21.13 15.15
C LEU A 94 14.93 -20.07 14.30
N PHE A 95 15.35 -19.87 13.04
CA PHE A 95 14.71 -18.89 12.15
C PHE A 95 13.25 -19.22 11.90
N LYS A 96 12.91 -20.51 11.70
CA LYS A 96 11.52 -20.96 11.58
C LYS A 96 10.70 -20.66 12.85
N ALA A 97 11.27 -20.88 14.03
CA ALA A 97 10.61 -20.60 15.30
C ALA A 97 10.38 -19.09 15.51
N ILE A 98 11.38 -18.26 15.18
CA ILE A 98 11.25 -16.79 15.24
C ILE A 98 10.16 -16.33 14.28
N ALA A 99 10.13 -16.82 13.04
CA ALA A 99 9.07 -16.48 12.08
C ALA A 99 7.67 -16.89 12.56
N ALA A 100 7.55 -18.04 13.23
CA ALA A 100 6.28 -18.54 13.75
C ALA A 100 5.78 -17.78 14.98
N THR A 101 6.69 -17.35 15.86
CA THR A 101 6.37 -16.61 17.10
C THR A 101 7.34 -15.44 17.28
N PRO A 102 7.22 -14.35 16.49
CA PRO A 102 8.21 -13.27 16.52
C PRO A 102 8.28 -12.51 17.85
N ALA A 103 7.18 -12.50 18.62
CA ALA A 103 7.15 -11.93 19.96
C ALA A 103 8.11 -12.64 20.93
N ASP A 104 8.46 -13.91 20.66
CA ASP A 104 9.34 -14.75 21.47
C ASP A 104 10.79 -14.74 20.98
N ILE A 105 11.18 -13.77 20.13
CA ILE A 105 12.54 -13.70 19.56
C ILE A 105 13.63 -13.74 20.64
N SER A 106 13.49 -12.99 21.73
CA SER A 106 14.48 -12.96 22.83
C SER A 106 14.67 -14.33 23.50
N PRO A 107 13.62 -15.00 24.04
CA PRO A 107 13.81 -16.32 24.65
C PRO A 107 14.20 -17.42 23.65
N LEU A 108 13.81 -17.33 22.37
CA LEU A 108 14.23 -18.29 21.34
C LEU A 108 15.73 -18.18 21.06
N ILE A 109 16.23 -16.95 20.83
CA ILE A 109 17.66 -16.71 20.59
C ILE A 109 18.47 -17.08 21.83
N TYR A 110 18.03 -16.71 23.04
CA TYR A 110 18.73 -17.09 24.26
C TYR A 110 18.90 -18.61 24.38
N LYS A 111 17.82 -19.38 24.17
CA LYS A 111 17.87 -20.85 24.25
C LYS A 111 18.81 -21.45 23.21
N TYR A 112 18.84 -20.88 22.00
CA TYR A 112 19.78 -21.31 20.98
C TYR A 112 21.22 -21.04 21.41
N MET A 113 21.55 -19.83 21.85
CA MET A 113 22.90 -19.45 22.31
C MET A 113 23.35 -20.33 23.49
N ALA A 114 22.48 -20.54 24.48
CA ALA A 114 22.79 -21.34 25.67
C ALA A 114 22.98 -22.84 25.38
N ALA A 115 22.50 -23.32 24.23
CA ALA A 115 22.71 -24.69 23.78
C ALA A 115 24.01 -24.88 22.97
N GLN A 116 24.69 -23.78 22.60
CA GLN A 116 25.92 -23.85 21.81
C GLN A 116 27.15 -24.13 22.68
N ASN A 117 28.12 -24.83 22.09
CA ASN A 117 29.46 -25.04 22.62
C ASN A 117 30.49 -24.93 21.47
N ASP A 118 31.78 -25.06 21.80
CA ASP A 118 32.88 -24.97 20.83
C ASP A 118 32.65 -25.90 19.63
N ASP A 119 32.35 -27.18 19.87
CA ASP A 119 32.11 -28.18 18.82
C ASP A 119 30.91 -27.82 17.94
N SER A 120 29.80 -27.35 18.53
CA SER A 120 28.57 -27.05 17.78
C SER A 120 28.73 -25.82 16.88
N VAL A 121 29.43 -24.79 17.37
CA VAL A 121 29.70 -23.59 16.57
C VAL A 121 30.77 -23.88 15.52
N ASP A 122 31.81 -24.65 15.84
CA ASP A 122 32.81 -25.04 14.85
C ASP A 122 32.20 -25.92 13.74
N ASN A 123 31.33 -26.89 14.07
CA ASN A 123 30.58 -27.68 13.09
C ASN A 123 29.69 -26.80 12.19
N LEU A 124 29.06 -25.77 12.77
CA LEU A 124 28.26 -24.82 12.00
C LEU A 124 29.14 -23.98 11.08
N CYS A 125 30.29 -23.53 11.58
CA CYS A 125 31.26 -22.77 10.80
C CYS A 125 31.91 -23.59 9.68
N ASP A 126 32.14 -24.88 9.90
CA ASP A 126 32.57 -25.83 8.88
C ASP A 126 31.48 -26.04 7.82
N ALA A 127 30.19 -26.01 8.19
CA ALA A 127 29.11 -26.06 7.21
C ALA A 127 29.08 -24.81 6.31
N PHE A 128 29.31 -23.62 6.89
CA PHE A 128 29.40 -22.39 6.10
C PHE A 128 30.64 -22.35 5.22
N SER A 129 31.81 -22.63 5.81
CA SER A 129 33.13 -22.53 5.19
C SER A 129 33.43 -23.67 4.21
N GLY A 130 32.91 -24.87 4.49
CA GLY A 130 33.14 -26.06 3.69
C GLY A 130 32.13 -26.26 2.56
N ALA A 131 30.92 -25.71 2.69
CA ALA A 131 29.85 -25.93 1.73
C ALA A 131 29.12 -24.65 1.30
N LEU A 132 28.50 -23.88 2.21
CA LEU A 132 27.61 -22.78 1.78
C LEU A 132 28.30 -21.65 1.02
N GLY A 133 29.48 -21.21 1.45
CA GLY A 133 30.26 -20.21 0.71
C GLY A 133 30.69 -20.76 -0.66
N PRO A 134 31.49 -21.85 -0.72
CA PRO A 134 32.05 -22.34 -1.97
C PRO A 134 31.01 -22.88 -2.96
N CYS A 135 29.96 -23.55 -2.45
CA CYS A 135 28.86 -24.04 -3.28
C CYS A 135 27.84 -22.96 -3.60
N GLY A 136 27.62 -21.99 -2.72
CA GLY A 136 26.66 -20.91 -2.92
C GLY A 136 26.94 -20.17 -4.22
N GLU A 137 28.19 -19.78 -4.44
CA GLU A 137 28.64 -19.09 -5.65
C GLU A 137 28.21 -19.82 -6.94
N LYS A 138 28.39 -21.14 -7.03
CA LYS A 138 28.13 -21.91 -8.26
C LYS A 138 26.68 -22.37 -8.37
N VAL A 139 26.14 -22.87 -7.26
CA VAL A 139 24.80 -23.48 -7.22
C VAL A 139 23.73 -22.39 -7.25
N ILE A 140 23.83 -21.33 -6.44
CA ILE A 140 22.82 -20.26 -6.42
C ILE A 140 22.79 -19.51 -7.76
N SER A 141 23.96 -19.17 -8.31
CA SER A 141 24.06 -18.50 -9.62
C SER A 141 23.48 -19.32 -10.78
N SER A 142 23.48 -20.66 -10.66
CA SER A 142 22.88 -21.54 -11.68
C SER A 142 21.39 -21.78 -11.42
N LEU A 143 20.98 -21.87 -10.15
CA LEU A 143 19.60 -22.17 -9.75
C LEU A 143 18.67 -20.97 -9.88
N LEU A 144 19.11 -19.76 -9.55
CA LEU A 144 18.26 -18.57 -9.61
C LEU A 144 17.65 -18.35 -11.01
N PRO A 145 18.44 -18.39 -12.11
CA PRO A 145 17.86 -18.30 -13.46
C PRO A 145 16.94 -19.47 -13.80
N ALA A 146 17.25 -20.68 -13.35
CA ALA A 146 16.44 -21.87 -13.61
C ALA A 146 15.08 -21.79 -12.91
N PHE A 147 15.07 -21.42 -11.63
CA PHE A 147 13.84 -21.25 -10.85
C PHE A 147 12.96 -20.12 -11.37
N ARG A 148 13.56 -19.04 -11.89
CA ARG A 148 12.81 -17.96 -12.53
C ARG A 148 12.12 -18.43 -13.80
N LYS A 149 12.82 -19.22 -14.63
CA LYS A 149 12.36 -19.70 -15.92
C LYS A 149 11.32 -20.82 -15.84
N ASP A 150 11.34 -21.62 -14.79
CA ASP A 150 10.39 -22.72 -14.56
C ASP A 150 9.09 -22.17 -13.93
N ASP A 151 8.16 -21.77 -14.79
CA ASP A 151 6.86 -21.23 -14.39
C ASP A 151 5.82 -22.31 -14.06
N VAL A 152 6.17 -23.61 -14.15
CA VAL A 152 5.26 -24.74 -13.88
C VAL A 152 5.55 -25.36 -12.51
N CYS A 153 6.79 -25.76 -12.25
CA CYS A 153 7.18 -26.46 -11.03
C CYS A 153 7.83 -25.55 -9.99
N CYS A 154 8.30 -24.36 -10.39
CA CYS A 154 8.92 -23.38 -9.51
C CYS A 154 8.10 -22.10 -9.34
N THR A 155 6.83 -22.04 -9.76
CA THR A 155 6.13 -20.76 -9.88
C THR A 155 6.06 -19.95 -8.59
N ASP A 156 5.82 -20.61 -7.44
CA ASP A 156 5.75 -19.94 -6.13
C ASP A 156 7.15 -19.49 -5.65
N ILE A 157 8.20 -20.27 -5.93
CA ILE A 157 9.60 -19.89 -5.67
C ILE A 157 10.01 -18.73 -6.58
N SER A 158 9.57 -18.76 -7.83
CA SER A 158 9.80 -17.71 -8.81
C SER A 158 9.15 -16.39 -8.36
N ASP A 159 7.93 -16.43 -7.80
CA ASP A 159 7.27 -15.27 -7.20
C ASP A 159 8.00 -14.77 -5.93
N LEU A 160 8.57 -15.66 -5.12
CA LEU A 160 9.40 -15.28 -3.96
C LEU A 160 10.71 -14.61 -4.39
N ILE A 161 11.37 -15.13 -5.41
CA ILE A 161 12.60 -14.52 -5.95
C ILE A 161 12.31 -13.13 -6.51
N ASP A 162 11.16 -12.94 -7.16
CA ASP A 162 10.70 -11.62 -7.59
C ASP A 162 10.55 -10.67 -6.40
N LEU A 163 9.88 -11.13 -5.33
CA LEU A 163 9.68 -10.35 -4.12
C LEU A 163 11.02 -9.95 -3.46
N LEU A 164 12.04 -10.80 -3.50
CA LEU A 164 13.37 -10.47 -2.97
C LEU A 164 13.99 -9.22 -3.62
N ASN A 165 13.63 -8.88 -4.88
CA ASN A 165 14.14 -7.66 -5.52
C ASN A 165 13.75 -6.37 -4.77
N ILE A 166 12.77 -6.42 -3.86
CA ILE A 166 12.42 -5.26 -3.05
C ILE A 166 13.55 -4.86 -2.07
N VAL A 167 14.37 -5.81 -1.61
CA VAL A 167 15.48 -5.55 -0.66
C VAL A 167 16.84 -5.50 -1.30
N VAL A 168 16.99 -6.04 -2.51
CA VAL A 168 18.25 -5.97 -3.24
C VAL A 168 18.44 -4.54 -3.76
N PRO A 169 19.46 -3.81 -3.30
CA PRO A 169 19.75 -2.48 -3.80
C PRO A 169 19.92 -2.48 -5.33
N ALA A 170 19.47 -1.41 -5.99
CA ALA A 170 19.43 -1.34 -7.46
C ALA A 170 20.82 -1.45 -8.13
N ASP A 171 21.90 -1.15 -7.40
CA ASP A 171 23.28 -1.24 -7.83
C ASP A 171 23.90 -2.64 -7.62
N LYS A 172 23.13 -3.59 -7.06
CA LYS A 172 23.59 -4.95 -6.74
C LYS A 172 22.86 -6.03 -7.53
N SER A 173 23.60 -7.06 -7.96
CA SER A 173 23.04 -8.31 -8.47
C SER A 173 22.42 -9.12 -7.32
N MET A 174 21.41 -9.93 -7.64
CA MET A 174 20.74 -10.79 -6.65
C MET A 174 21.73 -11.83 -6.11
N GLU A 175 22.56 -12.36 -7.00
CA GLU A 175 23.58 -13.36 -6.72
C GLU A 175 24.62 -12.84 -5.73
N TYR A 176 25.20 -11.66 -5.99
CA TYR A 176 26.16 -11.01 -5.10
C TYR A 176 25.54 -10.71 -3.73
N PHE A 177 24.33 -10.15 -3.71
CA PHE A 177 23.62 -9.85 -2.47
C PHE A 177 23.40 -11.12 -1.62
N LEU A 178 22.91 -12.21 -2.22
CA LEU A 178 22.63 -13.45 -1.49
C LEU A 178 23.92 -14.18 -1.05
N VAL A 179 24.91 -14.29 -1.93
CA VAL A 179 26.12 -15.08 -1.65
C VAL A 179 27.13 -14.26 -0.85
N ASN A 180 27.66 -13.18 -1.42
CA ASN A 180 28.78 -12.44 -0.84
C ASN A 180 28.34 -11.57 0.35
N GLU A 181 27.13 -10.99 0.34
CA GLU A 181 26.71 -10.09 1.42
C GLU A 181 25.95 -10.77 2.55
N LEU A 182 25.11 -11.78 2.25
CA LEU A 182 24.31 -12.45 3.25
C LEU A 182 24.93 -13.75 3.78
N ILE A 183 25.23 -14.72 2.92
CA ILE A 183 25.81 -16.01 3.34
C ILE A 183 27.21 -15.77 3.91
N ASP A 184 28.07 -15.13 3.13
CA ASP A 184 29.44 -14.82 3.51
C ASP A 184 29.49 -13.77 4.63
N GLY A 185 28.60 -12.77 4.60
CA GLY A 185 28.47 -11.80 5.70
C GLY A 185 28.09 -12.48 7.02
N PHE A 186 27.13 -13.41 7.01
CA PHE A 186 26.75 -14.17 8.20
C PHE A 186 27.88 -15.11 8.65
N ASN A 187 28.60 -15.73 7.70
CA ASN A 187 29.78 -16.53 8.00
C ASN A 187 30.85 -15.68 8.70
N ARG A 188 31.20 -14.50 8.18
CA ARG A 188 32.13 -13.56 8.85
C ARG A 188 31.62 -13.14 10.23
N PHE A 189 30.33 -12.84 10.34
CA PHE A 189 29.72 -12.42 11.60
C PHE A 189 29.88 -13.47 12.71
N LEU A 190 29.64 -14.75 12.39
CA LEU A 190 29.63 -15.82 13.37
C LEU A 190 30.99 -16.53 13.52
N CYS A 191 31.68 -16.77 12.41
CA CYS A 191 32.76 -17.75 12.30
C CYS A 191 34.15 -17.17 12.19
N SER A 192 34.29 -15.84 12.12
CA SER A 192 35.60 -15.19 12.27
C SER A 192 36.24 -15.59 13.59
N LYS A 193 37.56 -15.78 13.60
CA LYS A 193 38.29 -16.29 14.77
C LYS A 193 38.94 -15.17 15.55
N LYS A 194 38.73 -15.17 16.87
CA LYS A 194 39.38 -14.33 17.87
C LYS A 194 40.22 -15.24 18.77
N GLY A 195 41.51 -15.38 18.43
CA GLY A 195 42.32 -16.49 18.96
C GLY A 195 41.74 -17.83 18.50
N ASP A 196 41.48 -18.74 19.45
CA ASP A 196 40.95 -20.08 19.15
C ASP A 196 39.40 -20.11 19.05
N ALA A 197 38.72 -19.13 19.66
CA ALA A 197 37.25 -19.06 19.69
C ALA A 197 36.69 -18.33 18.46
N SER A 198 35.50 -18.72 18.00
CA SER A 198 34.77 -17.93 17.01
C SER A 198 34.13 -16.70 17.66
N CYS A 199 33.98 -15.62 16.90
CA CYS A 199 33.31 -14.40 17.33
C CYS A 199 31.88 -14.64 17.81
N GLY A 200 31.15 -15.54 17.15
CA GLY A 200 29.82 -15.98 17.55
C GLY A 200 29.81 -16.64 18.93
N LEU A 201 30.72 -17.58 19.16
CA LEU A 201 30.81 -18.31 20.42
C LEU A 201 31.27 -17.41 21.58
N ASP A 202 32.24 -16.53 21.36
CA ASP A 202 32.68 -15.52 22.35
C ASP A 202 31.49 -14.67 22.79
N MET A 203 30.73 -14.14 21.83
CA MET A 203 29.51 -13.38 22.09
C MET A 203 28.44 -14.20 22.85
N PHE A 204 28.14 -15.42 22.40
CA PHE A 204 27.14 -16.28 23.05
C PHE A 204 27.53 -16.60 24.49
N SER A 205 28.80 -16.92 24.73
CA SER A 205 29.35 -17.21 26.06
C SER A 205 29.24 -16.00 26.99
N GLN A 206 29.61 -14.81 26.52
CA GLN A 206 29.47 -13.58 27.28
C GLN A 206 28.00 -13.32 27.65
N LEU A 207 27.09 -13.34 26.67
CA LEU A 207 25.66 -13.06 26.87
C LEU A 207 24.97 -14.06 27.80
N THR A 208 25.22 -15.35 27.64
CA THR A 208 24.60 -16.40 28.49
C THR A 208 25.17 -16.44 29.90
N LYS A 209 26.35 -15.85 30.13
CA LYS A 209 26.91 -15.62 31.47
C LYS A 209 26.26 -14.44 32.19
N MET A 210 25.87 -13.40 31.44
CA MET A 210 25.29 -12.18 32.01
C MET A 210 23.77 -12.24 32.20
N TYR A 211 23.08 -12.99 31.33
CA TYR A 211 21.63 -13.00 31.29
C TYR A 211 21.07 -14.40 31.49
N THR A 212 19.78 -14.47 31.80
CA THR A 212 18.98 -15.69 31.78
C THR A 212 17.94 -15.60 30.66
N VAL A 213 17.24 -16.69 30.39
CA VAL A 213 16.14 -16.71 29.41
C VAL A 213 15.06 -15.65 29.70
N ASP A 214 14.86 -15.29 30.97
CA ASP A 214 13.85 -14.32 31.39
C ASP A 214 14.36 -12.87 31.37
N THR A 215 15.68 -12.65 31.43
CA THR A 215 16.28 -11.32 31.51
C THR A 215 16.97 -10.88 30.22
N PHE A 216 17.26 -11.79 29.29
CA PHE A 216 17.83 -11.46 28.00
C PHE A 216 16.80 -10.77 27.10
N ASP A 217 17.16 -9.60 26.58
CA ASP A 217 16.45 -8.93 25.50
C ASP A 217 17.34 -8.85 24.25
N PHE A 218 16.87 -9.46 23.15
CA PHE A 218 17.62 -9.53 21.91
C PHE A 218 17.98 -8.14 21.37
N PHE A 219 17.03 -7.21 21.32
CA PHE A 219 17.28 -5.90 20.75
C PHE A 219 18.26 -5.10 21.62
N GLN A 220 18.08 -5.11 22.93
CA GLN A 220 18.95 -4.36 23.85
C GLN A 220 20.41 -4.81 23.81
N HIS A 221 20.67 -6.09 23.62
CA HIS A 221 22.01 -6.64 23.79
C HIS A 221 22.70 -7.05 22.49
N MET A 222 21.95 -7.27 21.40
CA MET A 222 22.49 -7.66 20.10
C MET A 222 22.35 -6.57 19.02
N VAL A 223 21.35 -5.69 19.14
CA VAL A 223 21.03 -4.70 18.08
C VAL A 223 21.40 -3.29 18.51
N PHE A 224 20.92 -2.84 19.67
CA PHE A 224 21.07 -1.47 20.15
C PHE A 224 22.51 -1.01 20.43
N PRO A 225 23.48 -1.86 20.80
CA PRO A 225 24.88 -1.43 20.86
C PRO A 225 25.39 -0.81 19.54
N PHE A 226 24.84 -1.24 18.40
CA PHE A 226 25.20 -0.71 17.08
C PHE A 226 24.41 0.55 16.69
N VAL A 227 23.54 1.05 17.58
CA VAL A 227 22.79 2.30 17.36
C VAL A 227 22.71 3.24 18.58
N THR A 228 23.42 2.96 19.68
CA THR A 228 23.41 3.82 20.88
C THR A 228 24.79 4.28 21.37
N ILE A 229 25.88 3.89 20.71
CA ILE A 229 27.23 4.34 21.09
C ILE A 229 27.60 5.53 20.20
N GLY A 230 27.83 6.67 20.83
CA GLY A 230 28.08 7.94 20.15
C GLY A 230 29.50 8.09 19.60
N SER A 231 29.67 9.13 18.80
CA SER A 231 30.95 9.47 18.19
C SER A 231 32.06 9.72 19.21
N GLY A 232 33.19 9.05 19.04
CA GLY A 232 34.37 9.10 19.91
C GLY A 232 34.38 8.04 21.02
N GLU A 233 33.29 7.30 21.23
CA GLU A 233 33.20 6.24 22.23
C GLU A 233 33.04 4.84 21.62
N GLU A 234 32.89 4.71 20.30
CA GLU A 234 32.54 3.46 19.61
C GLU A 234 33.51 2.32 19.91
N CYS A 235 34.82 2.59 19.78
CA CYS A 235 35.85 1.57 20.01
C CYS A 235 35.90 1.13 21.48
N SER A 236 35.86 2.09 22.41
CA SER A 236 35.90 1.80 23.84
C SER A 236 34.61 1.08 24.28
N GLY A 237 33.45 1.56 23.87
CA GLY A 237 32.15 1.00 24.20
C GLY A 237 31.96 -0.42 23.68
N LEU A 238 32.30 -0.68 22.41
CA LEU A 238 32.26 -2.03 21.83
C LEU A 238 33.36 -2.97 22.36
N SER A 239 34.34 -2.45 23.10
CA SER A 239 35.28 -3.26 23.89
C SER A 239 34.71 -3.66 25.26
N GLY A 240 33.44 -3.34 25.54
CA GLY A 240 32.75 -3.63 26.79
C GLY A 240 33.02 -2.63 27.92
N ASN A 241 33.71 -1.52 27.63
CA ASN A 241 33.90 -0.44 28.62
C ASN A 241 32.65 0.43 28.75
N PRO A 242 32.48 1.15 29.87
CA PRO A 242 31.39 2.11 30.03
C PRO A 242 31.43 3.19 28.95
N PHE A 243 30.27 3.51 28.39
CA PHE A 243 30.06 4.61 27.44
C PHE A 243 28.81 5.40 27.82
N LYS A 244 28.61 6.58 27.20
CA LYS A 244 27.36 7.32 27.33
C LYS A 244 26.39 6.87 26.23
N ASP A 245 25.34 6.17 26.62
CA ASP A 245 24.30 5.73 25.69
C ASP A 245 23.54 6.94 25.13
N THR A 246 23.54 7.11 23.81
CA THR A 246 23.01 8.31 23.15
C THR A 246 21.49 8.41 23.24
N ALA A 247 20.78 7.30 23.35
CA ALA A 247 19.31 7.28 23.41
C ALA A 247 18.80 7.62 24.81
N SER A 248 19.38 7.01 25.84
CA SER A 248 19.01 7.22 27.25
C SER A 248 19.75 8.38 27.91
N GLN A 249 20.89 8.80 27.35
CA GLN A 249 21.87 9.74 27.92
C GLN A 249 22.48 9.27 29.27
N ALA A 250 22.31 7.99 29.62
CA ALA A 250 22.85 7.37 30.82
C ALA A 250 24.16 6.64 30.52
N SER A 251 24.92 6.33 31.58
CA SER A 251 26.06 5.42 31.44
C SER A 251 25.56 4.00 31.22
N ALA A 252 26.11 3.33 30.21
CA ALA A 252 25.79 1.96 29.85
C ALA A 252 27.07 1.15 29.57
N THR A 253 26.92 -0.17 29.50
CA THR A 253 27.96 -1.12 29.13
C THR A 253 27.34 -2.18 28.23
N THR A 254 28.12 -2.71 27.30
CA THR A 254 27.74 -3.87 26.48
C THR A 254 28.81 -4.96 26.61
N ILE A 255 28.66 -6.05 25.87
CA ILE A 255 29.66 -7.12 25.81
C ILE A 255 30.95 -6.64 25.13
N ASN A 256 32.05 -7.35 25.33
CA ASN A 256 33.26 -7.07 24.59
C ASN A 256 33.21 -7.76 23.22
N PHE A 257 32.80 -7.01 22.20
CA PHE A 257 32.88 -7.45 20.81
C PHE A 257 34.34 -7.41 20.30
N GLY A 258 35.12 -6.40 20.70
CA GLY A 258 36.54 -6.29 20.33
C GLY A 258 36.76 -6.34 18.82
N CYS A 259 37.79 -7.06 18.36
CA CYS A 259 38.09 -7.19 16.93
C CYS A 259 36.96 -7.79 16.08
N CYS A 260 35.99 -8.49 16.69
CA CYS A 260 34.87 -9.11 15.96
C CYS A 260 33.98 -8.07 15.28
N VAL A 261 33.96 -6.83 15.78
CA VAL A 261 33.21 -5.72 15.17
C VAL A 261 33.60 -5.51 13.71
N HIS A 262 34.88 -5.63 13.36
CA HIS A 262 35.33 -5.45 11.97
C HIS A 262 34.66 -6.47 11.03
N GLN A 263 34.42 -7.69 11.51
CA GLN A 263 33.93 -8.79 10.68
C GLN A 263 32.41 -8.90 10.71
N MET A 264 31.79 -8.43 11.80
CA MET A 264 30.33 -8.29 11.91
C MET A 264 29.78 -7.11 11.10
N ARG A 265 30.55 -6.00 11.01
CA ARG A 265 30.11 -4.74 10.40
C ARG A 265 29.56 -4.91 8.98
N PRO A 266 30.21 -5.61 8.02
CA PRO A 266 29.70 -5.74 6.66
C PRO A 266 28.29 -6.31 6.61
N PHE A 267 28.01 -7.37 7.37
CA PHE A 267 26.68 -7.99 7.41
C PHE A 267 25.61 -7.05 7.99
N ILE A 268 25.92 -6.35 9.09
CA ILE A 268 24.98 -5.39 9.69
C ILE A 268 24.73 -4.21 8.72
N GLN A 269 25.78 -3.73 8.04
CA GLN A 269 25.65 -2.67 7.04
C GLN A 269 24.84 -3.12 5.82
N THR A 270 24.95 -4.39 5.39
CA THR A 270 24.09 -4.97 4.34
C THR A 270 22.63 -4.90 4.74
N ILE A 271 22.30 -5.29 5.98
CA ILE A 271 20.93 -5.20 6.51
C ILE A 271 20.48 -3.73 6.50
N GLN A 272 21.26 -2.81 7.09
CA GLN A 272 20.95 -1.38 7.13
C GLN A 272 20.80 -0.75 5.73
N ALA A 273 21.56 -1.22 4.74
CA ALA A 273 21.48 -0.76 3.35
C ALA A 273 20.21 -1.27 2.67
N ALA A 274 19.86 -2.55 2.85
CA ALA A 274 18.59 -3.11 2.37
C ALA A 274 17.40 -2.39 3.02
N VAL A 275 17.51 -2.09 4.32
CA VAL A 275 16.54 -1.28 5.06
C VAL A 275 16.30 0.05 4.39
N LYS A 276 17.38 0.83 4.25
CA LYS A 276 17.36 2.15 3.64
C LYS A 276 16.93 2.11 2.17
N TYR A 277 17.27 1.06 1.44
CA TYR A 277 16.85 0.91 0.05
C TYR A 277 15.33 0.78 -0.05
N VAL A 278 14.69 -0.03 0.79
CA VAL A 278 13.24 -0.18 0.81
C VAL A 278 12.54 1.11 1.25
N VAL A 279 12.97 1.70 2.38
CA VAL A 279 12.19 2.73 3.07
C VAL A 279 12.75 4.16 2.96
N THR A 280 13.92 4.34 2.35
CA THR A 280 14.65 5.61 2.19
C THR A 280 15.24 6.19 3.49
N ASP A 281 14.62 5.92 4.64
CA ASP A 281 15.09 6.33 5.97
C ASP A 281 16.20 5.41 6.50
N ALA A 282 17.14 5.99 7.26
CA ALA A 282 18.17 5.20 7.94
C ALA A 282 17.59 4.50 9.18
N THR A 283 18.15 3.35 9.57
CA THR A 283 17.63 2.55 10.69
C THR A 283 17.53 3.33 11.99
N TRP A 284 18.53 4.16 12.33
CA TRP A 284 18.51 4.96 13.55
C TRP A 284 17.50 6.12 13.51
N ASP A 285 17.22 6.70 12.34
CA ASP A 285 16.18 7.72 12.18
C ASP A 285 14.78 7.09 12.40
N ILE A 286 14.59 5.88 11.86
CA ILE A 286 13.36 5.10 12.06
C ILE A 286 13.15 4.80 13.55
N LEU A 287 14.15 4.24 14.23
CA LEU A 287 14.06 3.92 15.66
C LEU A 287 13.83 5.18 16.50
N SER A 288 14.48 6.29 16.15
CA SER A 288 14.32 7.56 16.87
C SER A 288 12.91 8.14 16.72
N GLY A 289 12.32 8.06 15.52
CA GLY A 289 10.94 8.52 15.31
C GLY A 289 9.87 7.63 15.96
N MET A 290 10.21 6.40 16.36
CA MET A 290 9.28 5.50 17.07
C MET A 290 9.16 5.82 18.57
N VAL A 291 10.07 6.62 19.12
CA VAL A 291 10.21 6.86 20.56
C VAL A 291 10.18 8.34 20.87
N SER A 292 9.30 8.74 21.79
CA SER A 292 9.46 10.02 22.49
C SER A 292 10.38 9.80 23.69
N PHE A 293 11.66 10.16 23.53
CA PHE A 293 12.71 9.92 24.50
C PHE A 293 12.43 10.58 25.86
N LYS A 294 12.81 9.91 26.95
CA LYS A 294 12.82 10.50 28.31
C LYS A 294 13.83 11.64 28.42
N SER A 295 14.94 11.51 27.70
CA SER A 295 15.98 12.53 27.66
C SER A 295 15.75 13.46 26.45
N PRO A 296 15.73 14.79 26.64
CA PRO A 296 15.53 15.75 25.55
C PRO A 296 16.57 15.65 24.43
N ASP A 297 17.80 15.30 24.77
CA ASP A 297 18.92 15.14 23.82
C ASP A 297 19.12 13.66 23.40
N GLY A 298 18.13 12.81 23.69
CA GLY A 298 18.17 11.38 23.37
C GLY A 298 17.99 11.12 21.87
N GLY A 299 18.76 10.18 21.31
CA GLY A 299 18.60 9.71 19.94
C GLY A 299 19.42 8.46 19.63
N PHE A 300 18.96 7.66 18.68
CA PHE A 300 19.77 6.58 18.10
C PHE A 300 20.72 7.15 17.05
N VAL A 301 21.87 6.52 16.86
CA VAL A 301 22.96 6.98 15.98
C VAL A 301 23.50 5.83 15.13
N ASP A 302 24.40 6.12 14.19
CA ASP A 302 25.17 5.10 13.48
C ASP A 302 26.47 4.80 14.23
N THR A 303 26.46 3.80 15.11
CA THR A 303 27.69 3.36 15.79
C THR A 303 28.72 2.81 14.79
N LEU A 304 28.28 2.11 13.74
CA LEU A 304 29.17 1.31 12.89
C LEU A 304 30.13 2.15 12.05
N THR A 305 29.72 3.35 11.63
CA THR A 305 30.59 4.26 10.86
C THR A 305 31.89 4.57 11.60
N GLY A 306 31.82 4.80 12.92
CA GLY A 306 32.99 5.07 13.76
C GLY A 306 33.91 3.86 14.01
N THR A 307 33.44 2.65 13.71
CA THR A 307 34.21 1.42 13.99
C THR A 307 35.30 1.11 12.96
N THR A 308 35.31 1.82 11.83
CA THR A 308 36.25 1.57 10.72
C THR A 308 37.70 1.84 11.11
N THR A 309 37.93 2.75 12.05
CA THR A 309 39.25 3.15 12.53
C THR A 309 39.59 2.60 13.92
N CYS A 310 38.78 1.69 14.46
CA CYS A 310 39.05 1.14 15.79
C CYS A 310 40.30 0.26 15.78
N GLU A 311 41.14 0.46 16.80
CA GLU A 311 42.22 -0.44 17.18
C GLU A 311 41.81 -1.08 18.51
N PHE A 312 41.57 -2.39 18.52
CA PHE A 312 41.17 -3.12 19.71
C PHE A 312 42.43 -3.76 20.34
N ASP A 313 42.84 -3.27 21.51
CA ASP A 313 44.11 -3.54 22.23
C ASP A 313 44.76 -4.92 21.98
N GLY A 314 45.49 -5.06 20.87
CA GLY A 314 46.27 -6.26 20.53
C GLY A 314 45.49 -7.46 19.96
N ASP A 315 44.17 -7.34 19.79
CA ASP A 315 43.31 -8.39 19.23
C ASP A 315 43.12 -8.17 17.71
N SER A 316 43.47 -9.18 16.91
CA SER A 316 43.11 -9.26 15.49
C SER A 316 42.17 -10.44 15.26
N CYS A 317 41.13 -10.23 14.46
CA CYS A 317 40.18 -11.27 14.10
C CYS A 317 40.37 -11.64 12.63
N ASP A 318 40.52 -12.93 12.35
CA ASP A 318 40.69 -13.42 10.99
C ASP A 318 39.36 -13.85 10.39
N ASP A 319 39.16 -13.56 9.10
CA ASP A 319 38.02 -14.05 8.33
C ASP A 319 38.00 -15.60 8.33
N PRO A 320 36.80 -16.22 8.32
CA PRO A 320 36.70 -17.66 8.17
C PRO A 320 37.23 -18.12 6.81
N LYS A 321 37.64 -19.38 6.71
CA LYS A 321 38.10 -19.98 5.45
C LYS A 321 36.89 -20.25 4.53
N GLY A 322 37.16 -20.49 3.25
CA GLY A 322 36.15 -20.99 2.32
C GLY A 322 35.00 -20.01 2.03
N MET A 323 35.31 -18.71 2.07
CA MET A 323 34.43 -17.67 1.54
C MET A 323 34.26 -17.84 0.03
N ALA A 324 33.12 -17.41 -0.51
CA ALA A 324 32.91 -17.39 -1.96
C ALA A 324 33.88 -16.41 -2.63
N ASP A 325 34.20 -16.65 -3.91
CA ASP A 325 34.82 -15.60 -4.72
C ASP A 325 33.82 -14.43 -4.89
N ASP A 326 34.34 -13.21 -5.04
CA ASP A 326 33.50 -12.04 -5.29
C ASP A 326 32.74 -12.20 -6.61
N LEU A 327 31.42 -12.40 -6.52
CA LEU A 327 30.56 -12.38 -7.69
C LEU A 327 30.46 -10.98 -8.28
N GLU A 328 29.95 -10.89 -9.51
CA GLU A 328 29.70 -9.60 -10.13
C GLU A 328 28.69 -8.80 -9.31
N MET A 329 29.18 -7.78 -8.62
CA MET A 329 28.37 -6.90 -7.79
C MET A 329 27.34 -6.14 -8.63
N VAL A 330 27.75 -5.58 -9.77
CA VAL A 330 26.93 -4.64 -10.53
C VAL A 330 25.83 -5.37 -11.28
N ARG A 331 24.61 -4.87 -11.17
CA ARG A 331 23.47 -5.31 -11.96
C ARG A 331 23.26 -4.38 -13.16
N GLU A 332 23.03 -4.95 -14.34
CA GLU A 332 22.44 -4.19 -15.44
C GLU A 332 20.98 -3.85 -15.11
N ALA A 333 20.68 -2.55 -15.07
CA ALA A 333 19.31 -2.08 -14.82
C ALA A 333 18.38 -2.56 -15.93
N GLY A 334 17.32 -3.27 -15.56
CA GLY A 334 16.29 -3.66 -16.52
C GLY A 334 15.45 -2.46 -16.99
N SER A 335 14.57 -2.70 -17.95
CA SER A 335 13.76 -1.67 -18.62
C SER A 335 12.26 -1.86 -18.42
N ARG A 336 11.83 -2.75 -17.53
CA ARG A 336 10.42 -3.08 -17.37
C ARG A 336 9.63 -1.88 -16.85
N ASN A 337 8.55 -1.54 -17.56
CA ASN A 337 7.52 -0.61 -17.14
C ASN A 337 6.17 -1.35 -17.16
N PRO A 338 5.49 -1.51 -16.01
CA PRO A 338 4.25 -2.28 -15.96
C PRO A 338 3.02 -1.53 -16.50
N GLY A 339 3.15 -0.24 -16.87
CA GLY A 339 2.04 0.56 -17.44
C GLY A 339 0.88 0.80 -16.47
N LYS A 340 1.15 0.82 -15.15
CA LYS A 340 0.13 0.93 -14.09
C LYS A 340 -0.11 2.36 -13.59
N ASN A 341 0.60 3.32 -14.17
CA ASN A 341 0.43 4.75 -13.94
C ASN A 341 0.00 5.50 -15.22
N ASP A 342 -0.37 4.75 -16.26
CA ASP A 342 -0.82 5.34 -17.51
C ASP A 342 -2.21 5.96 -17.32
N LEU A 343 -2.39 7.18 -17.81
CA LEU A 343 -3.67 7.89 -17.82
C LEU A 343 -4.31 7.73 -19.21
N VAL A 344 -5.61 7.44 -19.27
CA VAL A 344 -6.34 7.25 -20.53
C VAL A 344 -7.10 8.53 -20.88
N ASP A 345 -7.02 8.93 -22.16
CA ASP A 345 -7.64 10.15 -22.72
C ASP A 345 -7.38 11.43 -21.92
N THR A 346 -6.22 11.50 -21.26
CA THR A 346 -5.87 12.59 -20.35
C THR A 346 -4.62 13.30 -20.82
N ASP A 347 -4.81 14.49 -21.38
CA ASP A 347 -3.73 15.40 -21.74
C ASP A 347 -3.47 16.38 -20.61
N CYS A 348 -2.19 16.68 -20.35
CA CYS A 348 -1.78 17.66 -19.36
C CYS A 348 -0.38 18.20 -19.66
N LYS A 349 0.03 19.25 -18.95
CA LYS A 349 1.41 19.73 -19.03
C LYS A 349 2.28 18.87 -18.10
N LEU A 350 3.23 18.13 -18.65
CA LEU A 350 4.12 17.27 -17.84
C LEU A 350 5.23 18.07 -17.15
N VAL A 351 5.54 17.70 -15.91
CA VAL A 351 6.67 18.19 -15.10
C VAL A 351 7.35 17.04 -14.37
N ASP A 352 8.62 17.23 -14.01
CA ASP A 352 9.36 16.24 -13.22
C ASP A 352 9.05 16.39 -11.72
N LYS A 353 8.60 15.30 -11.10
CA LYS A 353 8.50 15.15 -9.64
C LYS A 353 9.65 14.27 -9.16
N CYS A 354 10.62 14.88 -8.48
CA CYS A 354 11.80 14.18 -7.97
C CYS A 354 11.73 13.94 -6.45
N SER A 355 12.42 12.91 -5.97
CA SER A 355 12.71 12.71 -4.55
C SER A 355 13.51 13.88 -3.99
N GLY A 356 13.49 14.09 -2.67
CA GLY A 356 14.21 15.21 -2.04
C GLY A 356 15.71 15.20 -2.30
N ASP A 357 16.32 14.01 -2.40
CA ASP A 357 17.72 13.80 -2.77
C ASP A 357 17.98 13.84 -4.30
N LYS A 358 16.92 13.99 -5.09
CA LYS A 358 16.93 14.03 -6.56
C LYS A 358 17.49 12.75 -7.21
N SER A 359 17.51 11.63 -6.49
CA SER A 359 17.98 10.35 -7.04
C SER A 359 16.98 9.72 -8.02
N VAL A 360 15.69 10.02 -7.88
CA VAL A 360 14.63 9.48 -8.73
C VAL A 360 13.61 10.54 -9.10
N CYS A 361 13.20 10.59 -10.37
CA CYS A 361 12.15 11.47 -10.86
C CYS A 361 11.12 10.71 -11.69
N SER A 362 9.86 11.11 -11.58
CA SER A 362 8.75 10.66 -12.42
C SER A 362 8.14 11.85 -13.15
N GLN A 363 7.65 11.62 -14.38
CA GLN A 363 6.86 12.63 -15.09
C GLN A 363 5.42 12.58 -14.60
N VAL A 364 4.89 13.73 -14.20
CA VAL A 364 3.53 13.89 -13.69
C VAL A 364 2.86 15.09 -14.35
N CYS A 365 1.53 15.14 -14.31
CA CYS A 365 0.82 16.36 -14.68
C CYS A 365 1.16 17.49 -13.71
N ASP A 366 1.47 18.66 -14.24
CA ASP A 366 1.54 19.90 -13.47
C ASP A 366 0.16 20.14 -12.85
N ARG A 367 0.14 20.52 -11.57
CA ARG A 367 -1.11 20.60 -10.79
C ARG A 367 -2.08 21.58 -11.46
N GLY A 368 -3.30 21.11 -11.74
CA GLY A 368 -4.37 21.91 -12.38
C GLY A 368 -4.17 22.11 -13.88
N SER A 369 -3.33 21.29 -14.53
CA SER A 369 -3.06 21.39 -15.98
C SER A 369 -3.81 20.38 -16.83
N VAL A 370 -4.57 19.46 -16.22
CA VAL A 370 -5.33 18.46 -16.97
C VAL A 370 -6.37 19.14 -17.88
N ALA A 371 -6.32 18.77 -19.16
CA ALA A 371 -7.30 19.20 -20.14
C ALA A 371 -8.52 18.28 -20.07
N VAL A 372 -9.67 18.85 -19.70
CA VAL A 372 -10.94 18.12 -19.68
C VAL A 372 -11.81 18.61 -20.84
N PRO A 373 -12.35 17.71 -21.68
CA PRO A 373 -13.26 18.08 -22.76
C PRO A 373 -14.48 18.87 -22.26
N GLU A 374 -14.88 19.91 -23.01
CA GLU A 374 -15.97 20.81 -22.60
C GLU A 374 -17.31 20.08 -22.44
N TRP A 375 -17.60 19.10 -23.30
CA TRP A 375 -18.82 18.29 -23.20
C TRP A 375 -18.87 17.50 -21.89
N LEU A 376 -17.71 17.00 -21.44
CA LEU A 376 -17.60 16.21 -20.21
C LEU A 376 -17.78 17.11 -18.99
N LYS A 377 -17.09 18.27 -18.95
CA LYS A 377 -17.25 19.27 -17.89
C LYS A 377 -18.71 19.67 -17.72
N THR A 378 -19.36 20.06 -18.81
CA THR A 378 -20.74 20.56 -18.79
C THR A 378 -21.74 19.47 -18.43
N THR A 379 -21.53 18.24 -18.89
CA THR A 379 -22.42 17.12 -18.58
C THR A 379 -22.27 16.65 -17.14
N LEU A 380 -21.05 16.51 -16.62
CA LEU A 380 -20.83 16.18 -15.21
C LEU A 380 -21.38 17.26 -14.29
N ALA A 381 -21.23 18.54 -14.64
CA ALA A 381 -21.85 19.65 -13.91
C ALA A 381 -23.38 19.56 -13.92
N TYR A 382 -23.98 19.23 -15.07
CA TYR A 382 -25.43 19.03 -15.19
C TYR A 382 -25.92 17.89 -14.27
N GLN A 383 -25.27 16.72 -14.32
CA GLN A 383 -25.62 15.56 -13.48
C GLN A 383 -25.43 15.88 -11.99
N ARG A 384 -24.35 16.56 -11.63
CA ARG A 384 -24.07 16.99 -10.26
C ARG A 384 -25.16 17.92 -9.73
N ASN A 385 -25.61 18.89 -10.52
CA ASN A 385 -26.68 19.81 -10.10
C ASN A 385 -28.00 19.07 -9.88
N LEU A 386 -28.31 18.05 -10.70
CA LEU A 386 -29.46 17.17 -10.44
C LEU A 386 -29.29 16.42 -9.12
N ALA A 387 -28.15 15.74 -8.92
CA ALA A 387 -27.86 14.99 -7.71
C ALA A 387 -27.94 15.86 -6.45
N PHE A 388 -27.40 17.09 -6.49
CA PHE A 388 -27.37 18.00 -5.34
C PHE A 388 -28.73 18.63 -5.03
N SER A 389 -29.62 18.73 -6.01
CA SER A 389 -31.00 19.20 -5.83
C SER A 389 -31.94 18.12 -5.30
N GLY A 390 -31.59 16.85 -5.48
CA GLY A 390 -32.36 15.70 -5.03
C GLY A 390 -32.16 15.40 -3.53
N PRO A 391 -32.83 14.34 -3.03
CA PRO A 391 -32.62 13.86 -1.67
C PRO A 391 -31.16 13.47 -1.44
N PHE A 392 -30.58 13.93 -0.34
CA PHE A 392 -29.17 13.73 -0.01
C PHE A 392 -28.70 12.27 -0.20
N CYS A 393 -29.45 11.29 0.32
CA CYS A 393 -29.06 9.88 0.28
C CYS A 393 -29.18 9.21 -1.10
N TYR A 394 -29.75 9.89 -2.09
CA TYR A 394 -29.73 9.44 -3.49
C TYR A 394 -28.68 10.13 -4.33
N ALA A 395 -27.94 11.11 -3.78
CA ALA A 395 -26.91 11.81 -4.52
C ALA A 395 -25.81 10.82 -4.95
N GLN A 396 -25.59 10.72 -6.26
CA GLN A 396 -24.41 10.11 -6.85
C GLN A 396 -23.33 11.18 -6.94
N ILE A 397 -22.18 10.90 -6.32
CA ILE A 397 -21.06 11.83 -6.19
C ILE A 397 -19.84 11.10 -6.74
N PRO A 398 -19.27 11.56 -7.88
CA PRO A 398 -18.00 11.02 -8.36
C PRO A 398 -16.92 11.14 -7.28
N ALA A 399 -16.26 10.03 -7.00
CA ALA A 399 -15.38 9.86 -5.84
C ALA A 399 -14.03 9.28 -6.25
N THR A 400 -13.02 9.53 -5.44
CA THR A 400 -11.68 8.91 -5.55
C THR A 400 -11.30 8.26 -4.24
N HIS A 401 -10.69 7.08 -4.33
CA HIS A 401 -10.16 6.35 -3.17
C HIS A 401 -8.72 6.79 -2.89
N ASN A 402 -8.40 7.03 -1.62
CA ASN A 402 -7.08 7.51 -1.14
C ASN A 402 -6.53 8.65 -2.00
N SER A 403 -7.35 9.68 -2.19
CA SER A 403 -7.23 10.70 -3.24
C SER A 403 -5.92 11.47 -3.19
N ALA A 404 -5.38 11.67 -1.98
CA ALA A 404 -4.14 12.40 -1.75
C ALA A 404 -2.88 11.51 -1.85
N ILE A 405 -3.03 10.20 -2.00
CA ILE A 405 -1.92 9.26 -2.22
C ILE A 405 -1.58 9.23 -3.71
N THR A 406 -1.05 10.36 -4.19
CA THR A 406 -0.84 10.63 -5.61
C THR A 406 0.64 10.73 -6.01
N LEU A 407 0.95 10.25 -7.22
CA LEU A 407 2.28 10.41 -7.83
C LEU A 407 2.67 11.88 -8.00
N ALA A 408 1.71 12.79 -8.20
CA ALA A 408 1.97 14.24 -8.25
C ALA A 408 2.61 14.78 -6.96
N ASP A 409 2.32 14.17 -5.81
CA ASP A 409 2.89 14.52 -4.52
C ASP A 409 4.10 13.65 -4.15
N GLY A 410 4.42 12.64 -4.96
CA GLY A 410 5.64 11.85 -4.92
C GLY A 410 5.46 10.41 -4.45
N PHE A 411 4.25 10.01 -4.05
CA PHE A 411 3.94 8.61 -3.77
C PHE A 411 4.23 7.74 -4.99
N GLY A 412 4.85 6.58 -4.80
CA GLY A 412 5.25 5.70 -5.90
C GLY A 412 6.38 6.20 -6.79
N ASN A 413 7.01 7.35 -6.49
CA ASN A 413 8.09 7.89 -7.33
C ASN A 413 9.27 6.91 -7.48
N ARG A 414 9.56 6.13 -6.43
CA ARG A 414 10.60 5.09 -6.44
C ARG A 414 10.15 3.74 -6.99
N ASP A 415 8.85 3.51 -7.27
CA ASP A 415 8.34 2.21 -7.72
C ASP A 415 9.04 1.71 -8.98
N GLN A 416 9.41 2.64 -9.87
CA GLN A 416 10.17 2.35 -11.09
C GLN A 416 11.52 1.69 -10.83
N LEU A 417 12.20 1.96 -9.70
CA LEU A 417 13.48 1.34 -9.37
C LEU A 417 13.32 -0.17 -9.18
N PHE A 418 12.24 -0.56 -8.51
CA PHE A 418 11.92 -1.96 -8.24
C PHE A 418 11.38 -2.62 -9.49
N ASN A 419 10.44 -1.97 -10.18
CA ASN A 419 9.77 -2.53 -11.36
C ASN A 419 10.71 -2.85 -12.52
N ARG A 420 11.71 -1.99 -12.79
CA ARG A 420 12.69 -2.15 -13.88
C ARG A 420 13.31 -3.53 -13.92
N ASN A 421 13.47 -4.12 -12.74
CA ASN A 421 14.27 -5.28 -12.44
C ASN A 421 13.42 -6.55 -12.19
N LEU A 422 12.10 -6.45 -12.30
CA LEU A 422 11.21 -7.61 -12.20
C LEU A 422 11.12 -8.34 -13.55
N ASP A 423 10.69 -9.60 -13.49
CA ASP A 423 10.50 -10.44 -14.67
C ASP A 423 9.42 -9.85 -15.60
N ALA A 424 9.75 -9.63 -16.88
CA ALA A 424 8.84 -9.01 -17.85
C ALA A 424 7.64 -9.90 -18.19
N ASP A 425 7.78 -11.22 -18.11
CA ASP A 425 6.71 -12.16 -18.46
C ASP A 425 5.66 -12.30 -17.34
N LYS A 426 6.02 -11.92 -16.11
CA LYS A 426 5.13 -11.91 -14.95
C LYS A 426 4.36 -10.61 -14.86
N TRP A 427 3.39 -10.41 -15.75
CA TRP A 427 2.50 -9.24 -15.77
C TRP A 427 1.75 -9.00 -14.45
N TRP A 428 1.61 -10.03 -13.60
CA TRP A 428 1.06 -9.91 -12.25
C TRP A 428 2.05 -9.40 -11.19
N SER A 429 3.34 -9.43 -11.43
CA SER A 429 4.37 -9.03 -10.46
C SER A 429 4.73 -7.57 -10.71
N TYR A 430 4.25 -6.63 -9.90
CA TYR A 430 4.67 -5.21 -10.01
C TYR A 430 4.52 -4.48 -8.68
N LEU A 431 5.32 -3.45 -8.48
CA LEU A 431 5.18 -2.50 -7.39
C LEU A 431 4.37 -1.28 -7.85
N LYS A 432 3.30 -0.96 -7.14
CA LYS A 432 2.53 0.28 -7.28
C LYS A 432 2.07 0.71 -5.90
N THR A 433 2.53 1.86 -5.46
CA THR A 433 2.31 2.38 -4.11
C THR A 433 1.59 3.73 -4.09
N ASN A 434 1.19 4.24 -5.25
CA ASN A 434 0.28 5.37 -5.42
C ASN A 434 -1.11 4.91 -5.89
N ASN A 435 -2.17 5.41 -5.24
CA ASN A 435 -3.56 5.18 -5.65
C ASN A 435 -3.94 6.07 -6.83
N GLN A 436 -3.42 7.30 -6.84
CA GLN A 436 -3.70 8.29 -7.89
C GLN A 436 -2.42 8.69 -8.62
N VAL A 437 -2.57 9.18 -9.84
CA VAL A 437 -1.47 9.79 -10.62
C VAL A 437 -1.63 11.31 -10.66
N LEU A 438 -2.88 11.77 -10.79
CA LEU A 438 -3.27 13.18 -10.83
C LEU A 438 -3.26 13.82 -9.44
N SER A 439 -2.93 15.11 -9.37
CA SER A 439 -3.09 15.90 -8.14
C SER A 439 -4.56 15.96 -7.70
N MET A 440 -4.84 16.31 -6.45
CA MET A 440 -6.24 16.47 -6.02
C MET A 440 -6.94 17.62 -6.75
N THR A 441 -6.21 18.69 -7.08
CA THR A 441 -6.72 19.78 -7.93
C THR A 441 -7.20 19.24 -9.27
N ASP A 442 -6.38 18.42 -9.94
CA ASP A 442 -6.75 17.81 -11.21
C ASP A 442 -7.92 16.82 -11.06
N GLN A 443 -7.97 16.04 -9.97
CA GLN A 443 -9.10 15.16 -9.66
C GLN A 443 -10.41 15.96 -9.51
N LEU A 444 -10.37 17.12 -8.85
CA LEU A 444 -11.53 18.03 -8.74
C LEU A 444 -11.91 18.64 -10.11
N ASP A 445 -10.92 19.01 -10.94
CA ASP A 445 -11.15 19.58 -12.26
C ASP A 445 -11.78 18.59 -13.26
N ILE A 446 -11.44 17.29 -13.16
CA ILE A 446 -12.08 16.25 -13.98
C ILE A 446 -13.48 15.85 -13.49
N GLY A 447 -13.91 16.31 -12.31
CA GLY A 447 -15.30 16.22 -11.85
C GLY A 447 -15.52 15.50 -10.53
N THR A 448 -14.48 15.00 -9.86
CA THR A 448 -14.58 14.39 -8.53
C THR A 448 -15.10 15.39 -7.50
N ARG A 449 -15.95 14.95 -6.57
CA ARG A 449 -16.51 15.79 -5.48
C ARG A 449 -16.51 15.09 -4.12
N PHE A 450 -16.04 13.86 -4.04
CA PHE A 450 -15.71 13.17 -2.78
C PHE A 450 -14.22 12.82 -2.80
N ILE A 451 -13.50 13.39 -1.83
CA ILE A 451 -12.05 13.22 -1.66
C ILE A 451 -11.81 12.49 -0.34
N GLU A 452 -11.02 11.41 -0.41
CA GLU A 452 -10.55 10.64 0.74
C GLU A 452 -9.07 10.94 1.00
N ILE A 453 -8.73 11.22 2.25
CA ILE A 453 -7.37 11.55 2.68
C ILE A 453 -7.02 10.72 3.92
N ASP A 454 -6.18 9.71 3.71
CA ASP A 454 -5.65 8.86 4.78
C ASP A 454 -4.76 9.71 5.69
N THR A 455 -5.17 9.85 6.94
CA THR A 455 -4.59 10.80 7.89
C THR A 455 -4.04 10.08 9.10
N HIS A 456 -2.73 10.23 9.31
CA HIS A 456 -1.98 9.55 10.36
C HIS A 456 -1.07 10.51 11.12
N PHE A 457 -0.81 10.20 12.38
CA PHE A 457 0.09 10.95 13.25
C PHE A 457 1.42 10.22 13.43
N PHE A 458 2.48 10.75 12.83
CA PHE A 458 3.86 10.30 13.02
C PHE A 458 4.82 11.48 12.84
N LEU A 459 6.07 11.33 13.28
CA LEU A 459 7.07 12.42 13.27
C LEU A 459 6.57 13.75 13.88
N ASN A 460 5.67 13.65 14.87
CA ASN A 460 5.03 14.75 15.59
C ASN A 460 4.07 15.64 14.80
N ASP A 461 3.58 15.21 13.63
CA ASP A 461 2.57 15.95 12.86
C ASP A 461 1.51 15.02 12.23
N LEU A 462 0.45 15.61 11.68
CA LEU A 462 -0.55 14.93 10.87
C LEU A 462 -0.09 14.89 9.41
N HIS A 463 0.16 13.69 8.91
CA HIS A 463 0.59 13.43 7.56
C HIS A 463 -0.51 12.71 6.76
N THR A 464 -0.56 13.03 5.48
CA THR A 464 -1.28 12.23 4.49
C THR A 464 -0.41 11.04 4.12
N ALA A 465 -0.91 9.82 4.32
CA ALA A 465 -0.09 8.63 4.12
C ALA A 465 -0.92 7.35 4.06
N HIS A 466 -0.50 6.39 3.23
CA HIS A 466 -1.13 5.06 3.18
C HIS A 466 -0.45 4.10 4.14
N CYS A 467 -1.14 3.69 5.22
CA CYS A 467 -0.59 2.75 6.20
C CYS A 467 -1.41 1.47 6.32
N GLY A 468 -0.79 0.43 6.87
CA GLY A 468 -1.47 -0.77 7.32
C GLY A 468 -0.52 -1.84 7.84
N ASN A 469 -1.03 -2.72 8.70
CA ASN A 469 -0.25 -3.82 9.27
C ASN A 469 -0.03 -5.00 8.30
N LEU A 470 -0.34 -4.83 7.00
CA LEU A 470 -0.32 -5.85 5.95
C LEU A 470 -1.07 -7.15 6.34
N GLY A 471 -2.07 -7.05 7.23
CA GLY A 471 -2.84 -8.19 7.74
C GLY A 471 -2.03 -9.24 8.51
N SER A 472 -0.82 -8.90 8.98
CA SER A 472 0.13 -9.90 9.46
C SER A 472 0.38 -9.86 10.96
N GLU A 473 -0.03 -10.95 11.65
CA GLU A 473 0.24 -11.16 13.07
C GLU A 473 1.75 -11.23 13.38
N ALA A 474 2.56 -11.71 12.42
CA ALA A 474 4.00 -11.79 12.59
C ALA A 474 4.65 -10.39 12.64
N VAL A 475 4.20 -9.44 11.81
CA VAL A 475 4.65 -8.02 11.87
C VAL A 475 4.32 -7.49 13.25
N THR A 476 3.07 -7.70 13.65
CA THR A 476 2.53 -7.21 14.93
C THR A 476 3.35 -7.76 16.10
N GLY A 477 3.67 -9.06 16.10
CA GLY A 477 4.47 -9.70 17.14
C GLY A 477 5.91 -9.18 17.19
N PHE A 478 6.57 -9.04 16.05
CA PHE A 478 7.95 -8.55 15.97
C PHE A 478 8.06 -7.11 16.48
N PHE A 479 7.22 -6.21 15.99
CA PHE A 479 7.21 -4.82 16.44
C PHE A 479 6.67 -4.67 17.86
N GLY A 480 5.89 -5.63 18.36
CA GLY A 480 5.55 -5.72 19.79
C GLY A 480 6.78 -5.98 20.66
N ALA A 481 7.64 -6.92 20.26
CA ALA A 481 8.90 -7.19 20.95
C ALA A 481 9.87 -6.01 20.85
N LEU A 482 10.04 -5.44 19.65
CA LEU A 482 10.87 -4.23 19.45
C LEU A 482 10.35 -3.05 20.28
N GLY A 483 9.03 -2.80 20.27
CA GLY A 483 8.40 -1.74 21.04
C GLY A 483 8.60 -1.88 22.55
N LYS A 484 8.58 -3.12 23.08
CA LYS A 484 8.93 -3.41 24.47
C LYS A 484 10.37 -2.99 24.78
N ALA A 485 11.32 -3.32 23.90
CA ALA A 485 12.72 -2.91 24.07
C ALA A 485 12.87 -1.39 23.97
N LEU A 486 12.26 -0.75 22.97
CA LEU A 486 12.29 0.70 22.76
C LEU A 486 11.68 1.48 23.94
N GLY A 487 10.68 0.91 24.63
CA GLY A 487 10.07 1.48 25.83
C GLY A 487 11.04 1.75 26.99
N ASN A 488 12.23 1.15 26.97
CA ASN A 488 13.28 1.46 27.95
C ASN A 488 13.77 2.92 27.82
N TYR A 489 13.80 3.47 26.59
CA TYR A 489 14.32 4.80 26.29
C TYR A 489 13.28 5.91 26.38
N GLY A 490 11.99 5.59 26.31
CA GLY A 490 10.93 6.58 26.13
C GLY A 490 9.53 6.01 26.08
N THR A 491 8.58 6.88 25.75
CA THR A 491 7.24 6.45 25.37
C THR A 491 7.29 5.97 23.93
N TYR A 492 6.97 4.68 23.73
CA TYR A 492 6.83 4.11 22.40
C TYR A 492 5.50 4.57 21.79
N ASN A 493 5.58 5.45 20.77
CA ASN A 493 4.43 6.12 20.17
C ASN A 493 4.11 5.59 18.77
N TRP A 494 4.66 4.43 18.42
CA TRP A 494 4.47 3.77 17.14
C TRP A 494 3.63 2.51 17.28
N GLY A 495 2.90 2.15 16.23
CA GLY A 495 2.13 0.90 16.16
C GLY A 495 2.23 0.26 14.77
N PRO A 496 2.04 -1.06 14.64
CA PRO A 496 2.10 -1.76 13.35
C PRO A 496 1.13 -1.22 12.29
N ASP A 497 0.08 -0.52 12.72
CA ASP A 497 -0.84 0.24 11.87
C ASP A 497 -0.17 1.37 11.09
N LEU A 498 1.01 1.87 11.51
CA LEU A 498 1.78 2.92 10.82
C LEU A 498 2.80 2.38 9.81
N LEU A 499 2.96 1.06 9.68
CA LEU A 499 3.77 0.47 8.62
C LEU A 499 3.21 0.89 7.25
N GLY A 500 4.03 1.34 6.31
CA GLY A 500 3.54 2.04 5.11
C GLY A 500 3.85 3.54 5.15
N CYS A 501 3.67 4.12 6.33
CA CYS A 501 3.82 5.55 6.55
C CYS A 501 5.16 5.86 7.19
N PHE A 502 5.44 5.21 8.32
CA PHE A 502 6.71 5.33 9.01
C PHE A 502 7.10 3.95 9.57
N PRO A 503 8.23 3.35 9.17
CA PRO A 503 8.99 3.71 7.98
C PRO A 503 8.12 3.58 6.72
N SER A 504 8.39 4.42 5.72
CA SER A 504 7.57 4.42 4.51
C SER A 504 7.90 3.27 3.59
N ILE A 505 6.89 2.61 3.01
CA ILE A 505 7.07 1.70 1.86
C ILE A 505 6.33 2.21 0.62
N SER A 506 5.95 3.49 0.61
CA SER A 506 5.07 4.09 -0.40
C SER A 506 5.84 4.80 -1.53
N GLY A 507 7.07 4.36 -1.80
CA GLY A 507 7.91 4.93 -2.84
C GLY A 507 8.37 6.38 -2.61
N ILE A 508 8.19 6.90 -1.39
CA ILE A 508 8.58 8.24 -0.93
C ILE A 508 9.12 8.14 0.52
N LYS A 509 10.02 9.04 0.93
CA LYS A 509 10.54 9.06 2.31
C LYS A 509 9.44 9.48 3.30
N ALA A 510 9.46 8.97 4.53
CA ALA A 510 8.43 9.33 5.51
C ALA A 510 8.37 10.84 5.81
N SER A 511 9.53 11.50 5.91
CA SER A 511 9.61 12.95 6.11
C SER A 511 9.20 13.79 4.89
N GLU A 512 9.03 13.16 3.72
CA GLU A 512 8.61 13.81 2.47
C GLU A 512 7.12 13.57 2.18
N GLN A 513 6.44 12.73 2.96
CA GLN A 513 4.99 12.55 2.83
C GLN A 513 4.29 13.86 3.22
N PRO A 514 3.33 14.35 2.41
CA PRO A 514 2.68 15.64 2.64
C PRO A 514 2.05 15.73 4.02
N LEU A 515 2.03 16.92 4.59
CA LEU A 515 1.20 17.18 5.76
C LEU A 515 -0.27 17.10 5.32
N THR A 516 -1.14 16.57 6.17
CA THR A 516 -2.59 16.58 5.90
C THR A 516 -3.09 18.01 5.70
N LYS A 517 -2.43 18.99 6.33
CA LYS A 517 -2.68 20.41 6.10
C LYS A 517 -2.49 20.82 4.64
N ASP A 518 -1.41 20.38 4.00
CA ASP A 518 -1.11 20.74 2.62
C ASP A 518 -2.18 20.19 1.67
N SER A 519 -2.63 18.96 1.94
CA SER A 519 -3.75 18.32 1.25
C SER A 519 -5.05 19.15 1.37
N LEU A 520 -5.40 19.64 2.58
CA LEU A 520 -6.59 20.47 2.76
C LEU A 520 -6.43 21.88 2.16
N ASP A 521 -5.24 22.47 2.23
CA ASP A 521 -4.94 23.76 1.64
C ASP A 521 -5.11 23.73 0.11
N GLU A 522 -4.74 22.61 -0.54
CA GLU A 522 -4.98 22.39 -1.97
C GLU A 522 -6.47 22.44 -2.31
N ILE A 523 -7.30 21.70 -1.55
CA ILE A 523 -8.77 21.72 -1.73
C ILE A 523 -9.32 23.13 -1.48
N LYS A 524 -8.83 23.81 -0.45
CA LYS A 524 -9.23 25.19 -0.12
C LYS A 524 -8.88 26.17 -1.25
N ALA A 525 -7.68 26.05 -1.84
CA ALA A 525 -7.27 26.86 -2.97
C ALA A 525 -8.19 26.64 -4.17
N TRP A 526 -8.54 25.39 -4.48
CA TRP A 526 -9.49 25.07 -5.55
C TRP A 526 -10.89 25.63 -5.28
N LEU A 527 -11.41 25.50 -4.05
CA LEU A 527 -12.72 26.06 -3.67
C LEU A 527 -12.75 27.59 -3.75
N ASN A 528 -11.66 28.27 -3.42
CA ASN A 528 -11.55 29.72 -3.58
C ASN A 528 -11.63 30.14 -5.06
N ALA A 529 -11.07 29.33 -5.97
CA ALA A 529 -11.20 29.53 -7.41
C ALA A 529 -12.59 29.14 -7.96
N ASN A 530 -13.33 28.29 -7.23
CA ASN A 530 -14.62 27.74 -7.62
C ASN A 530 -15.69 27.94 -6.52
N PRO A 531 -16.14 29.19 -6.26
CA PRO A 531 -16.95 29.53 -5.08
C PRO A 531 -18.37 28.95 -5.06
N THR A 532 -18.83 28.35 -6.17
CA THR A 532 -20.14 27.68 -6.28
C THR A 532 -20.06 26.17 -6.11
N GLU A 533 -18.85 25.63 -5.95
CA GLU A 533 -18.63 24.19 -5.84
C GLU A 533 -18.70 23.71 -4.39
N PHE A 534 -18.99 22.42 -4.24
CA PHE A 534 -19.13 21.74 -2.96
C PHE A 534 -18.35 20.42 -2.99
N VAL A 535 -17.57 20.15 -1.96
CA VAL A 535 -16.72 18.96 -1.85
C VAL A 535 -17.00 18.25 -0.53
N VAL A 536 -17.15 16.93 -0.60
CA VAL A 536 -17.11 16.06 0.58
C VAL A 536 -15.65 15.68 0.82
N VAL A 537 -15.13 16.03 1.99
CA VAL A 537 -13.75 15.73 2.40
C VAL A 537 -13.79 14.73 3.53
N TYR A 538 -13.34 13.51 3.26
CA TYR A 538 -13.25 12.43 4.22
C TYR A 538 -11.79 12.23 4.65
N LEU A 539 -11.52 12.37 5.95
CA LEU A 539 -10.25 11.94 6.52
C LEU A 539 -10.38 10.50 7.01
N ASP A 540 -9.73 9.57 6.33
CA ASP A 540 -9.63 8.20 6.81
C ASP A 540 -8.58 8.15 7.93
N THR A 541 -9.04 8.08 9.18
CA THR A 541 -8.14 8.16 10.35
C THR A 541 -7.74 6.78 10.85
N GLY A 542 -6.44 6.53 10.96
CA GLY A 542 -5.91 5.30 11.53
C GLY A 542 -6.09 5.15 13.04
N ALA A 543 -5.79 3.96 13.55
CA ALA A 543 -5.84 3.64 14.99
C ALA A 543 -4.84 4.47 15.82
N ASP A 544 -3.78 4.98 15.17
CA ASP A 544 -2.77 5.86 15.72
C ASP A 544 -3.35 7.19 16.20
N ILE A 545 -4.32 7.78 15.51
CA ILE A 545 -4.96 9.05 15.90
C ILE A 545 -5.57 8.94 17.29
N LYS A 546 -6.26 7.83 17.56
CA LYS A 546 -6.82 7.53 18.89
C LYS A 546 -5.72 7.23 19.90
N ARG A 547 -4.72 6.42 19.52
CA ARG A 547 -3.61 6.04 20.41
C ARG A 547 -2.80 7.25 20.88
N ALA A 548 -2.58 8.23 20.00
CA ALA A 548 -1.83 9.44 20.26
C ALA A 548 -2.69 10.63 20.76
N ASP A 549 -4.01 10.42 20.95
CA ASP A 549 -4.98 11.44 21.37
C ASP A 549 -5.00 12.69 20.46
N LYS A 550 -5.15 12.47 19.15
CA LYS A 550 -5.02 13.52 18.11
C LYS A 550 -6.32 13.95 17.43
N PHE A 551 -7.49 13.52 17.91
CA PHE A 551 -8.77 13.99 17.37
C PHE A 551 -8.93 15.53 17.46
N GLY A 552 -8.42 16.16 18.52
CA GLY A 552 -8.44 17.63 18.62
C GLY A 552 -7.57 18.34 17.57
N ALA A 553 -6.50 17.69 17.10
CA ALA A 553 -5.68 18.22 16.00
C ALA A 553 -6.44 18.14 14.67
N ILE A 554 -7.20 17.07 14.43
CA ILE A 554 -8.10 16.95 13.27
C ILE A 554 -9.16 18.06 13.26
N ASP A 555 -9.79 18.32 14.41
CA ASP A 555 -10.78 19.40 14.53
C ASP A 555 -10.19 20.78 14.24
N THR A 556 -8.98 21.02 14.76
CA THR A 556 -8.21 22.25 14.51
C THR A 556 -7.88 22.39 13.03
N LEU A 557 -7.49 21.29 12.37
CA LEU A 557 -7.12 21.28 10.97
C LEU A 557 -8.29 21.69 10.07
N PHE A 558 -9.46 21.08 10.26
CA PHE A 558 -10.66 21.42 9.51
C PHE A 558 -11.10 22.88 9.77
N THR A 559 -11.20 23.28 11.03
CA THR A 559 -11.64 24.63 11.43
C THR A 559 -10.73 25.70 10.87
N ASN A 560 -9.41 25.54 10.99
CA ASN A 560 -8.45 26.55 10.54
C ASN A 560 -8.41 26.67 9.01
N THR A 561 -8.65 25.58 8.28
CA THR A 561 -8.53 25.56 6.82
C THR A 561 -9.80 26.04 6.13
N PHE A 562 -10.96 25.57 6.58
CA PHE A 562 -12.24 25.82 5.90
C PHE A 562 -13.13 26.84 6.61
N GLY A 563 -13.02 26.99 7.94
CA GLY A 563 -13.83 27.92 8.72
C GLY A 563 -15.34 27.80 8.41
N ASP A 564 -15.96 28.92 8.04
CA ASP A 564 -17.39 29.01 7.73
C ASP A 564 -17.84 28.21 6.49
N LEU A 565 -16.89 27.74 5.66
CA LEU A 565 -17.21 26.86 4.53
C LEU A 565 -17.68 25.47 4.99
N LEU A 566 -17.40 25.08 6.23
CA LEU A 566 -17.83 23.79 6.77
C LEU A 566 -19.34 23.73 6.97
N VAL A 567 -19.95 22.64 6.55
CA VAL A 567 -21.32 22.29 6.95
C VAL A 567 -21.35 22.08 8.47
N PRO A 568 -22.19 22.81 9.23
CA PRO A 568 -22.24 22.66 10.68
C PRO A 568 -22.71 21.25 11.08
N LEU A 569 -22.03 20.62 12.04
CA LEU A 569 -22.42 19.29 12.54
C LEU A 569 -23.87 19.23 13.03
N LYS A 570 -24.39 20.33 13.56
CA LYS A 570 -25.79 20.44 13.97
C LYS A 570 -26.75 20.19 12.79
N ALA A 571 -26.44 20.67 11.59
CA ALA A 571 -27.27 20.43 10.41
C ALA A 571 -27.29 18.94 10.05
N MET A 572 -26.12 18.28 10.11
CA MET A 572 -26.01 16.83 9.89
C MET A 572 -26.77 16.03 10.97
N ASP A 573 -26.67 16.42 12.23
CA ASP A 573 -27.39 15.77 13.34
C ASP A 573 -28.91 15.91 13.20
N ASP A 574 -29.39 17.06 12.73
CA ASP A 574 -30.82 17.29 12.51
C ASP A 574 -31.33 16.46 11.32
N LEU A 575 -30.56 16.35 10.24
CA LEU A 575 -30.87 15.41 9.14
C LEU A 575 -30.89 13.96 9.64
N ALA A 576 -29.89 13.52 10.39
CA ALA A 576 -29.82 12.17 10.93
C ALA A 576 -31.04 11.85 11.83
N LYS A 577 -31.45 12.77 12.70
CA LYS A 577 -32.69 12.64 13.52
C LYS A 577 -33.94 12.51 12.66
N ALA A 578 -34.00 13.26 11.55
CA ALA A 578 -35.08 13.18 10.57
C ALA A 578 -34.96 11.96 9.64
N LYS A 579 -34.02 11.05 9.88
CA LYS A 579 -33.70 9.91 9.00
C LYS A 579 -33.43 10.35 7.56
N TRP A 580 -32.71 11.47 7.44
CA TRP A 580 -32.28 12.08 6.18
C TRP A 580 -33.43 12.48 5.26
N ALA A 581 -34.65 12.59 5.78
CA ALA A 581 -35.81 13.03 5.02
C ALA A 581 -35.73 14.53 4.71
N GLY A 582 -35.91 14.89 3.44
CA GLY A 582 -36.10 16.27 2.99
C GLY A 582 -34.83 17.12 2.90
N GLY A 583 -33.64 16.57 3.17
CA GLY A 583 -32.37 17.29 3.02
C GLY A 583 -31.78 17.18 1.61
N SER A 584 -31.04 18.21 1.18
CA SER A 584 -30.28 18.21 -0.08
C SER A 584 -28.92 18.90 0.08
N ILE A 585 -27.96 18.60 -0.79
CA ILE A 585 -26.65 19.29 -0.79
C ILE A 585 -26.82 20.76 -1.16
N ASN A 586 -27.77 21.08 -2.04
CA ASN A 586 -28.09 22.46 -2.43
C ASN A 586 -28.47 23.35 -1.23
N GLU A 587 -29.11 22.81 -0.20
CA GLU A 587 -29.43 23.58 1.01
C GLU A 587 -28.16 24.07 1.72
N PHE A 588 -27.11 23.26 1.74
CA PHE A 588 -25.81 23.65 2.30
C PHE A 588 -25.13 24.72 1.46
N ILE A 589 -25.11 24.55 0.13
CA ILE A 589 -24.52 25.52 -0.79
C ILE A 589 -25.24 26.88 -0.69
N ASN A 590 -26.58 26.85 -0.68
CA ASN A 590 -27.40 28.05 -0.54
C ASN A 590 -27.19 28.73 0.84
N ALA A 591 -26.83 27.97 1.87
CA ALA A 591 -26.46 28.50 3.19
C ALA A 591 -25.01 29.05 3.24
N GLY A 592 -24.25 28.96 2.15
CA GLY A 592 -22.87 29.46 2.06
C GLY A 592 -21.80 28.45 2.43
N HIS A 593 -22.15 27.17 2.62
CA HIS A 593 -21.20 26.10 2.92
C HIS A 593 -20.70 25.44 1.64
N GLN A 594 -19.44 25.01 1.63
CA GLN A 594 -18.81 24.34 0.50
C GLN A 594 -18.17 23.00 0.86
N VAL A 595 -18.02 22.68 2.16
CA VAL A 595 -17.30 21.48 2.59
C VAL A 595 -18.12 20.68 3.59
N LEU A 596 -18.41 19.42 3.26
CA LEU A 596 -18.84 18.43 4.24
C LEU A 596 -17.61 17.65 4.73
N ALA A 597 -17.23 17.88 5.98
CA ALA A 597 -16.13 17.16 6.63
C ALA A 597 -16.63 15.83 7.21
N LEU A 598 -15.96 14.74 6.84
CA LEU A 598 -16.19 13.39 7.35
C LEU A 598 -14.92 12.80 7.97
N ALA A 599 -15.09 11.90 8.93
CA ALA A 599 -14.04 11.08 9.53
C ALA A 599 -14.60 9.70 9.92
N ASN A 600 -13.74 8.72 10.25
CA ASN A 600 -14.16 7.37 10.66
C ASN A 600 -15.00 7.39 11.93
N THR A 601 -14.73 8.36 12.82
CA THR A 601 -15.49 8.61 14.04
C THR A 601 -15.87 10.07 14.04
N LYS A 602 -17.11 10.38 14.44
CA LYS A 602 -17.57 11.77 14.63
C LYS A 602 -16.63 12.52 15.59
N THR A 603 -16.17 13.70 15.17
CA THR A 603 -15.30 14.59 15.94
C THR A 603 -16.03 15.91 16.28
N GLY A 604 -15.32 16.93 16.77
CA GLY A 604 -15.87 18.28 16.96
C GLY A 604 -16.14 19.04 15.66
N ALA A 605 -15.48 18.69 14.56
CA ALA A 605 -15.61 19.34 13.25
C ALA A 605 -16.13 18.43 12.12
N ALA A 606 -16.00 17.10 12.24
CA ALA A 606 -16.35 16.15 11.18
C ALA A 606 -17.45 15.17 11.60
N PHE A 607 -18.35 14.86 10.66
CA PHE A 607 -19.38 13.83 10.87
C PHE A 607 -18.80 12.44 10.63
N SER A 608 -19.44 11.40 11.19
CA SER A 608 -18.99 10.02 10.99
C SER A 608 -19.39 9.52 9.60
N LEU A 609 -18.43 9.07 8.79
CA LEU A 609 -18.70 8.42 7.50
C LEU A 609 -19.67 7.23 7.69
N TYR A 610 -19.44 6.41 8.72
CA TYR A 610 -20.20 5.18 8.94
C TYR A 610 -21.66 5.42 9.37
N ASP A 611 -21.99 6.63 9.83
CA ASP A 611 -23.36 7.01 10.22
C ASP A 611 -24.13 7.73 9.10
N MET A 612 -23.49 7.96 7.95
CA MET A 612 -24.09 8.63 6.82
C MET A 612 -25.30 7.87 6.30
N CYS A 613 -26.38 8.60 6.05
CA CYS A 613 -27.66 8.03 5.62
C CYS A 613 -28.20 6.90 6.50
N THR A 614 -27.90 6.87 7.81
CA THR A 614 -28.21 5.79 8.79
C THR A 614 -27.14 4.71 8.85
N VAL A 615 -26.55 4.36 7.72
CA VAL A 615 -25.42 3.43 7.65
C VAL A 615 -24.73 3.54 6.29
N GLU A 616 -23.41 3.68 6.32
CA GLU A 616 -22.58 3.48 5.14
C GLU A 616 -22.37 1.97 4.89
N LYS A 617 -22.38 1.57 3.63
CA LYS A 617 -22.25 0.18 3.20
C LYS A 617 -21.26 0.07 2.04
N GLU A 618 -20.27 -0.77 2.22
CA GLU A 618 -19.39 -1.21 1.14
C GLU A 618 -20.09 -2.28 0.27
N LEU A 619 -20.17 -2.02 -1.04
CA LEU A 619 -20.48 -3.04 -2.04
C LEU A 619 -19.22 -3.34 -2.85
N THR A 620 -18.56 -4.46 -2.52
CA THR A 620 -17.27 -4.85 -3.12
C THR A 620 -17.41 -5.16 -4.61
N VAL A 621 -16.36 -4.86 -5.39
CA VAL A 621 -16.31 -5.06 -6.85
C VAL A 621 -16.53 -6.50 -7.33
N GLU A 622 -16.52 -7.49 -6.44
CA GLU A 622 -16.88 -8.87 -6.76
C GLU A 622 -18.34 -8.99 -7.24
N PHE A 623 -19.21 -8.08 -6.81
CA PHE A 623 -20.63 -8.04 -7.17
C PHE A 623 -20.93 -7.09 -8.33
N ILE A 624 -19.93 -6.64 -9.09
CA ILE A 624 -20.11 -5.61 -10.13
C ILE A 624 -21.04 -6.07 -11.26
N ALA A 625 -21.05 -7.37 -11.55
CA ALA A 625 -21.87 -7.96 -12.59
C ALA A 625 -23.24 -8.42 -12.09
N ASP A 626 -23.50 -8.34 -10.78
CA ASP A 626 -24.73 -8.87 -10.19
C ASP A 626 -25.95 -7.99 -10.48
N LEU A 627 -27.08 -8.66 -10.66
CA LEU A 627 -28.38 -8.03 -10.79
C LEU A 627 -29.10 -8.01 -9.43
N PRO A 628 -29.82 -6.94 -9.10
CA PRO A 628 -30.61 -6.89 -7.87
C PRO A 628 -31.70 -7.98 -7.86
N ASP A 629 -31.95 -8.55 -6.68
CA ASP A 629 -33.05 -9.50 -6.49
C ASP A 629 -34.43 -8.82 -6.53
N ALA A 630 -35.51 -9.59 -6.34
CA ALA A 630 -36.88 -9.05 -6.32
C ALA A 630 -37.15 -8.04 -5.19
N LYS A 631 -36.27 -7.95 -4.18
CA LYS A 631 -36.31 -6.97 -3.09
C LYS A 631 -35.35 -5.79 -3.34
N ARG A 632 -34.72 -5.72 -4.51
CA ARG A 632 -33.69 -4.75 -4.88
C ARG A 632 -32.43 -4.83 -4.01
N LEU A 633 -32.02 -6.06 -3.67
CA LEU A 633 -30.80 -6.32 -2.92
C LEU A 633 -29.70 -6.85 -3.83
N ILE A 634 -28.47 -6.38 -3.64
CA ILE A 634 -27.24 -6.98 -4.16
C ILE A 634 -26.38 -7.33 -2.94
N ASN A 635 -25.97 -8.60 -2.81
CA ASN A 635 -25.27 -9.08 -1.61
C ASN A 635 -25.94 -8.68 -0.28
N GLY A 636 -27.28 -8.69 -0.23
CA GLY A 636 -28.05 -8.26 0.94
C GLY A 636 -28.11 -6.75 1.21
N ILE A 637 -27.47 -5.92 0.38
CA ILE A 637 -27.49 -4.46 0.46
C ILE A 637 -28.60 -3.92 -0.44
N ALA A 638 -29.50 -3.12 0.13
CA ALA A 638 -30.56 -2.47 -0.64
C ALA A 638 -30.00 -1.31 -1.46
N ILE A 639 -30.02 -1.45 -2.78
CA ILE A 639 -29.67 -0.38 -3.72
C ILE A 639 -30.81 0.63 -3.83
N TYR A 640 -30.49 1.85 -4.29
CA TYR A 640 -31.47 2.93 -4.45
C TYR A 640 -32.33 3.13 -3.17
N SER A 641 -31.65 3.34 -2.04
CA SER A 641 -32.23 3.44 -0.70
C SER A 641 -32.07 4.85 -0.12
N ASN A 642 -33.05 5.29 0.68
CA ASN A 642 -32.95 6.54 1.45
C ASN A 642 -32.29 6.35 2.82
N THR A 643 -31.89 5.12 3.16
CA THR A 643 -31.28 4.78 4.45
C THR A 643 -29.95 4.05 4.33
N ASN A 644 -29.35 3.98 3.12
CA ASN A 644 -28.01 3.45 2.92
C ASN A 644 -27.21 4.47 2.14
N TRP A 645 -25.95 4.66 2.51
CA TRP A 645 -24.96 5.31 1.65
C TRP A 645 -24.01 4.25 1.12
N ILE A 646 -24.01 4.01 -0.18
CA ILE A 646 -23.27 2.87 -0.75
C ILE A 646 -21.98 3.37 -1.40
N ARG A 647 -20.86 2.80 -0.95
CA ARG A 647 -19.52 3.06 -1.46
C ARG A 647 -18.93 1.80 -2.08
N SER A 648 -18.16 1.95 -3.15
CA SER A 648 -17.38 0.89 -3.77
C SER A 648 -16.03 1.43 -4.24
N TRP A 649 -14.97 0.65 -4.12
CA TRP A 649 -13.63 0.95 -4.60
C TRP A 649 -12.93 -0.32 -5.04
N SER A 650 -11.87 -0.17 -5.83
CA SER A 650 -10.99 -1.27 -6.25
C SER A 650 -9.55 -0.82 -6.19
N GLU A 651 -8.86 -1.33 -5.19
CA GLU A 651 -7.48 -0.97 -4.92
C GLU A 651 -6.55 -1.49 -6.02
N GLN A 652 -5.70 -0.61 -6.54
CA GLN A 652 -4.66 -0.95 -7.53
C GLN A 652 -3.25 -1.05 -6.92
N LEU A 653 -3.13 -0.82 -5.61
CA LEU A 653 -1.86 -0.98 -4.91
C LEU A 653 -1.40 -2.43 -4.95
N ARG A 654 -0.07 -2.58 -5.06
CA ARG A 654 0.55 -3.88 -5.19
C ARG A 654 2.00 -3.86 -4.78
N TYR A 655 2.45 -4.91 -4.11
CA TYR A 655 3.82 -5.08 -3.65
C TYR A 655 4.44 -6.30 -4.34
N ILE A 656 4.79 -6.14 -5.61
CA ILE A 656 5.34 -7.20 -6.48
C ILE A 656 4.30 -8.33 -6.68
N SER A 657 4.55 -9.52 -6.16
CA SER A 657 3.64 -10.68 -6.25
C SER A 657 2.62 -10.71 -5.11
N LEU A 658 2.61 -9.68 -4.25
CA LEU A 658 1.65 -9.51 -3.16
C LEU A 658 0.57 -8.51 -3.56
N ALA A 659 -0.70 -8.85 -3.30
CA ALA A 659 -1.78 -7.86 -3.28
C ALA A 659 -1.56 -6.85 -2.15
N ALA A 660 -2.32 -5.75 -2.16
CA ALA A 660 -2.30 -4.74 -1.11
C ALA A 660 -2.53 -5.28 0.31
N THR A 661 -3.31 -6.36 0.44
CA THR A 661 -3.52 -7.07 1.71
C THR A 661 -2.30 -7.85 2.21
N GLY A 662 -1.19 -7.87 1.47
CA GLY A 662 0.00 -8.67 1.78
C GLY A 662 -0.13 -10.15 1.36
N ALA A 663 -1.21 -10.53 0.71
CA ALA A 663 -1.45 -11.90 0.24
C ALA A 663 -0.76 -12.18 -1.10
N PHE A 664 -0.04 -13.32 -1.24
CA PHE A 664 0.41 -13.77 -2.56
C PHE A 664 -0.79 -14.08 -3.45
N THR A 665 -0.79 -13.51 -4.66
CA THR A 665 -1.83 -13.78 -5.65
C THR A 665 -1.35 -13.40 -7.03
N ARG A 666 -1.74 -14.17 -8.05
CA ARG A 666 -1.60 -13.79 -9.46
C ARG A 666 -2.88 -13.20 -10.04
N LYS A 667 -3.96 -13.16 -9.24
CA LYS A 667 -5.25 -12.59 -9.62
C LYS A 667 -5.27 -11.10 -9.31
N PHE A 668 -5.95 -10.37 -10.18
CA PHE A 668 -6.28 -8.97 -9.98
C PHE A 668 -7.70 -8.82 -9.45
N PRO A 669 -7.96 -7.78 -8.65
CA PRO A 669 -9.34 -7.37 -8.44
C PRO A 669 -9.93 -6.90 -9.78
N VAL A 670 -11.25 -6.83 -9.84
CA VAL A 670 -11.91 -6.13 -10.95
C VAL A 670 -11.57 -4.65 -10.82
N PHE A 671 -10.88 -4.08 -11.80
CA PHE A 671 -10.60 -2.66 -11.82
C PHE A 671 -11.83 -1.85 -12.21
N LEU A 672 -12.01 -0.69 -11.58
CA LEU A 672 -13.01 0.31 -11.96
C LEU A 672 -12.46 1.13 -13.14
N ASP A 673 -12.85 0.75 -14.35
CA ASP A 673 -12.42 1.33 -15.62
C ASP A 673 -13.63 1.69 -16.50
N GLY A 674 -13.36 2.14 -17.74
CA GLY A 674 -14.41 2.58 -18.65
C GLY A 674 -15.50 1.54 -18.93
N ASP A 675 -15.14 0.26 -18.91
CA ASP A 675 -16.05 -0.85 -19.21
C ASP A 675 -16.82 -1.31 -17.97
N SER A 676 -16.18 -1.24 -16.80
CA SER A 676 -16.75 -1.78 -15.56
C SER A 676 -17.59 -0.76 -14.78
N ILE A 677 -17.21 0.52 -14.75
CA ILE A 677 -17.89 1.60 -14.02
C ILE A 677 -19.41 1.68 -14.32
N PRO A 678 -19.87 1.59 -15.60
CA PRO A 678 -21.29 1.68 -15.92
C PRO A 678 -22.17 0.63 -15.21
N ASN A 679 -21.60 -0.53 -14.84
CA ASN A 679 -22.34 -1.60 -14.18
C ASN A 679 -22.79 -1.26 -12.77
N TYR A 680 -22.03 -0.44 -12.05
CA TYR A 680 -22.43 0.11 -10.77
C TYR A 680 -23.16 1.44 -10.90
N LEU A 681 -22.75 2.28 -11.86
CA LEU A 681 -23.38 3.57 -12.08
C LEU A 681 -24.89 3.41 -12.28
N ARG A 682 -25.32 2.44 -13.10
CA ARG A 682 -26.75 2.17 -13.36
C ARG A 682 -27.58 1.86 -12.10
N TRP A 683 -26.97 1.40 -11.01
CA TRP A 683 -27.64 1.12 -9.75
C TRP A 683 -27.70 2.33 -8.80
N ASN A 684 -27.22 3.49 -9.25
CA ASN A 684 -27.11 4.72 -8.46
C ASN A 684 -26.33 4.50 -7.16
N LEU A 685 -25.21 3.77 -7.22
CA LEU A 685 -24.26 3.73 -6.11
C LEU A 685 -23.80 5.16 -5.82
N ASN A 686 -23.84 5.56 -4.55
CA ASN A 686 -23.56 6.94 -4.17
C ASN A 686 -22.11 7.32 -4.51
N LEU A 687 -21.17 6.45 -4.16
CA LEU A 687 -19.74 6.67 -4.33
C LEU A 687 -19.13 5.50 -5.09
N ILE A 688 -18.76 5.73 -6.35
CA ILE A 688 -17.84 4.86 -7.10
C ILE A 688 -16.47 5.52 -6.94
N ALA A 689 -15.72 5.08 -5.93
CA ALA A 689 -14.45 5.66 -5.52
C ALA A 689 -13.31 5.05 -6.35
N LEU A 690 -12.83 5.82 -7.32
CA LEU A 690 -11.87 5.37 -8.31
C LEU A 690 -10.43 5.45 -7.78
N ASP A 691 -9.64 4.42 -8.06
CA ASP A 691 -8.17 4.50 -8.15
C ASP A 691 -7.75 4.91 -9.57
N ASN A 692 -6.63 5.59 -9.70
CA ASN A 692 -6.10 6.13 -10.96
C ASN A 692 -7.18 6.90 -11.75
N ALA A 693 -7.87 7.85 -11.11
CA ALA A 693 -8.88 8.65 -11.79
C ALA A 693 -8.27 9.44 -12.96
N ASP A 694 -8.96 9.40 -14.10
CA ASP A 694 -8.55 10.02 -15.36
C ASP A 694 -9.79 10.45 -16.16
N VAL A 695 -9.58 11.15 -17.27
CA VAL A 695 -10.67 11.70 -18.09
C VAL A 695 -11.57 10.59 -18.64
N ALA A 696 -11.01 9.45 -19.06
CA ALA A 696 -11.78 8.32 -19.59
C ALA A 696 -12.72 7.71 -18.54
N LYS A 697 -12.25 7.49 -17.32
CA LYS A 697 -13.09 6.98 -16.22
C LYS A 697 -14.17 7.97 -15.81
N MET A 698 -13.88 9.27 -15.86
CA MET A 698 -14.89 10.30 -15.61
C MET A 698 -15.93 10.35 -16.72
N ALA A 699 -15.55 10.10 -17.98
CA ALA A 699 -16.51 9.92 -19.08
C ALA A 699 -17.42 8.70 -18.87
N ALA A 700 -16.90 7.61 -18.28
CA ALA A 700 -17.69 6.43 -17.92
C ALA A 700 -18.67 6.65 -16.76
N GLN A 701 -18.48 7.70 -15.95
CA GLN A 701 -19.45 8.14 -14.94
C GLN A 701 -20.60 8.99 -15.51
N VAL A 702 -20.57 9.29 -16.81
CA VAL A 702 -21.66 9.99 -17.46
C VAL A 702 -22.78 8.99 -17.74
N TRP A 703 -24.03 9.37 -17.44
CA TRP A 703 -25.25 8.58 -17.71
C TRP A 703 -26.31 9.37 -18.51
N SER A 704 -26.19 10.70 -18.60
CA SER A 704 -27.18 11.59 -19.23
C SER A 704 -26.87 11.93 -20.69
N TRP A 705 -26.36 13.13 -20.98
CA TRP A 705 -26.09 13.66 -22.33
C TRP A 705 -25.11 12.79 -23.10
N ALA A 706 -25.39 12.52 -24.38
CA ALA A 706 -24.41 11.92 -25.27
C ALA A 706 -23.19 12.86 -25.43
N GLU A 707 -22.08 12.32 -25.92
CA GLU A 707 -20.88 13.12 -26.18
C GLU A 707 -21.20 14.30 -27.12
N ASN A 708 -20.73 15.49 -26.76
CA ASN A 708 -20.98 16.77 -27.44
C ASN A 708 -22.46 17.25 -27.49
N GLU A 709 -23.34 16.68 -26.66
CA GLU A 709 -24.71 17.18 -26.46
C GLU A 709 -24.81 18.13 -25.24
N PRO A 710 -25.78 19.08 -25.22
CA PRO A 710 -26.77 19.37 -26.26
C PRO A 710 -26.15 20.04 -27.49
N SER A 711 -26.38 19.47 -28.67
CA SER A 711 -25.87 19.99 -29.96
C SER A 711 -26.63 21.23 -30.44
N THR A 712 -27.81 21.50 -29.86
CA THR A 712 -28.60 22.70 -30.11
C THR A 712 -29.30 23.20 -28.84
N THR A 713 -29.38 24.53 -28.70
CA THR A 713 -30.15 25.20 -27.64
C THR A 713 -31.15 26.23 -28.23
N ALA A 714 -31.47 26.09 -29.52
CA ALA A 714 -32.38 26.97 -30.22
C ALA A 714 -33.79 26.96 -29.63
N ALA A 715 -34.54 28.04 -29.84
CA ALA A 715 -35.94 28.10 -29.41
C ALA A 715 -36.76 26.97 -30.05
N GLY A 716 -37.50 26.22 -29.23
CA GLY A 716 -38.28 25.06 -29.66
C GLY A 716 -37.51 23.75 -29.70
N ALA A 717 -36.21 23.73 -29.37
CA ALA A 717 -35.48 22.50 -29.16
C ALA A 717 -36.03 21.74 -27.93
N TYR A 718 -35.94 20.41 -27.99
CA TYR A 718 -36.38 19.49 -26.94
C TYR A 718 -35.39 18.34 -26.81
N VAL A 719 -35.50 17.61 -25.70
CA VAL A 719 -34.55 16.55 -25.34
C VAL A 719 -35.18 15.19 -25.59
N LEU A 720 -34.42 14.29 -26.20
CA LEU A 720 -34.82 12.91 -26.42
C LEU A 720 -33.83 11.97 -25.74
N MET A 721 -34.32 10.78 -25.39
CA MET A 721 -33.45 9.64 -25.13
C MET A 721 -33.20 8.89 -26.44
N ASP A 722 -31.92 8.64 -26.74
CA ASP A 722 -31.50 7.86 -27.89
C ASP A 722 -31.55 6.34 -27.61
N VAL A 723 -31.19 5.56 -28.63
CA VAL A 723 -31.20 4.09 -28.56
C VAL A 723 -30.15 3.50 -27.61
N ASN A 724 -29.18 4.28 -27.15
CA ASN A 724 -28.15 3.88 -26.20
C ASN A 724 -28.47 4.36 -24.77
N GLY A 725 -29.66 4.95 -24.55
CA GLY A 725 -30.06 5.48 -23.25
C GLY A 725 -29.41 6.83 -22.90
N ARG A 726 -28.86 7.54 -23.88
CA ARG A 726 -28.24 8.87 -23.74
C ARG A 726 -29.16 9.98 -24.20
N TRP A 727 -28.92 11.19 -23.72
CA TRP A 727 -29.77 12.33 -24.03
C TRP A 727 -29.20 13.12 -25.21
N VAL A 728 -30.08 13.50 -26.12
CA VAL A 728 -29.74 14.30 -27.31
C VAL A 728 -30.73 15.45 -27.47
N ALA A 729 -30.25 16.61 -27.93
CA ALA A 729 -31.07 17.76 -28.22
C ALA A 729 -31.44 17.81 -29.70
N SER A 730 -32.69 18.17 -30.02
CA SER A 730 -33.10 18.34 -31.41
C SER A 730 -34.22 19.37 -31.57
N THR A 731 -34.29 20.00 -32.74
CA THR A 731 -35.46 20.75 -33.22
C THR A 731 -36.28 19.95 -34.23
N ASP A 732 -35.70 18.91 -34.83
CA ASP A 732 -36.21 18.30 -36.07
C ASP A 732 -36.53 16.81 -35.92
N ALA A 733 -36.11 16.18 -34.82
CA ALA A 733 -36.42 14.78 -34.52
C ALA A 733 -37.95 14.53 -34.49
N LYS A 734 -38.34 13.26 -34.58
CA LYS A 734 -39.76 12.92 -34.51
C LYS A 734 -40.20 12.78 -33.06
N GLN A 735 -41.21 13.53 -32.63
CA GLN A 735 -41.82 13.37 -31.31
C GLN A 735 -42.91 12.28 -31.34
N SER A 736 -42.51 11.01 -31.30
CA SER A 736 -43.47 9.90 -31.34
C SER A 736 -44.04 9.56 -29.95
N SER A 737 -43.22 9.69 -28.91
CA SER A 737 -43.56 9.27 -27.55
C SER A 737 -43.00 10.21 -26.49
N ARG A 738 -43.55 10.16 -25.27
CA ARG A 738 -43.07 10.90 -24.09
C ARG A 738 -42.94 9.97 -22.88
N ALA A 739 -41.97 10.26 -22.00
CA ALA A 739 -41.69 9.48 -20.79
C ALA A 739 -42.44 10.02 -19.55
N CYS A 740 -43.19 9.16 -18.86
CA CYS A 740 -43.94 9.51 -17.66
C CYS A 740 -43.45 8.73 -16.43
N TRP A 741 -42.98 9.42 -15.39
CA TRP A 741 -42.43 8.81 -14.17
C TRP A 741 -43.49 8.56 -13.10
N ASP A 742 -43.51 7.35 -12.53
CA ASP A 742 -44.27 6.99 -11.32
C ASP A 742 -43.29 6.83 -10.14
N GLY A 743 -43.18 7.86 -9.30
CA GLY A 743 -42.27 7.84 -8.15
C GLY A 743 -42.65 6.81 -7.08
N ALA A 744 -43.94 6.47 -6.94
CA ALA A 744 -44.40 5.50 -5.95
C ALA A 744 -44.06 4.06 -6.35
N LYS A 745 -44.08 3.77 -7.66
CA LYS A 745 -43.69 2.45 -8.20
C LYS A 745 -42.23 2.38 -8.63
N THR A 746 -41.53 3.51 -8.70
CA THR A 746 -40.18 3.61 -9.24
C THR A 746 -40.12 3.02 -10.66
N ALA A 747 -41.03 3.49 -11.53
CA ALA A 747 -41.19 2.92 -12.88
C ALA A 747 -41.58 3.98 -13.92
N TRP A 748 -41.18 3.75 -15.17
CA TRP A 748 -41.53 4.58 -16.31
C TRP A 748 -42.70 4.01 -17.11
N SER A 749 -43.56 4.90 -17.58
CA SER A 749 -44.54 4.61 -18.63
C SER A 749 -44.19 5.45 -19.87
N ILE A 750 -44.04 4.80 -21.02
CA ILE A 750 -43.89 5.49 -22.30
C ILE A 750 -45.26 5.53 -22.98
N VAL A 751 -45.70 6.73 -23.35
CA VAL A 751 -46.99 6.96 -24.01
C VAL A 751 -46.80 7.74 -25.30
N VAL A 752 -47.80 7.71 -26.19
CA VAL A 752 -47.82 8.51 -27.43
C VAL A 752 -47.62 9.98 -27.08
N PHE A 753 -46.81 10.69 -27.87
CA PHE A 753 -46.42 12.06 -27.53
C PHE A 753 -47.60 12.99 -27.38
N ASP A 754 -48.70 12.89 -28.13
CA ASP A 754 -49.84 13.81 -27.96
C ASP A 754 -50.78 13.48 -26.78
N LYS A 755 -50.50 12.42 -26.02
CA LYS A 755 -51.32 12.01 -24.87
C LYS A 755 -50.74 12.54 -23.56
N ASP A 756 -51.62 12.86 -22.63
CA ASP A 756 -51.24 13.18 -21.25
C ASP A 756 -50.65 11.97 -20.53
N CYS A 757 -49.78 12.25 -19.57
CA CYS A 757 -49.26 11.21 -18.69
C CYS A 757 -50.40 10.60 -17.85
N PRO A 758 -50.38 9.27 -17.62
CA PRO A 758 -51.35 8.61 -16.75
C PRO A 758 -51.46 9.27 -15.37
N ALA A 759 -52.64 9.21 -14.76
CA ALA A 759 -52.86 9.74 -13.41
C ALA A 759 -51.86 9.15 -12.41
N GLY A 760 -51.24 10.02 -11.60
CA GLY A 760 -50.18 9.64 -10.65
C GLY A 760 -48.77 9.57 -11.24
N THR A 761 -48.60 9.89 -12.53
CA THR A 761 -47.30 9.98 -13.19
C THR A 761 -47.04 11.40 -13.74
N ALA A 762 -45.77 11.75 -13.98
CA ALA A 762 -45.38 13.08 -14.45
C ALA A 762 -44.49 13.02 -15.69
N PHE A 763 -44.70 13.93 -16.65
CA PHE A 763 -43.79 14.13 -17.78
C PHE A 763 -42.51 14.82 -17.30
N THR A 764 -41.46 14.03 -17.09
CA THR A 764 -40.18 14.47 -16.50
C THR A 764 -39.02 13.78 -17.21
N ALA A 765 -37.80 14.25 -16.97
CA ALA A 765 -36.58 13.53 -17.28
C ALA A 765 -36.09 12.70 -16.07
N PRO A 766 -35.26 11.66 -16.30
CA PRO A 766 -34.54 11.01 -15.22
C PRO A 766 -33.69 11.99 -14.42
N THR A 767 -33.65 11.82 -13.11
CA THR A 767 -32.90 12.71 -12.20
C THR A 767 -31.62 12.08 -11.65
N ASP A 768 -31.42 10.79 -11.91
CA ASP A 768 -30.27 10.00 -11.48
C ASP A 768 -30.03 8.82 -12.46
N PRO A 769 -28.87 8.14 -12.39
CA PRO A 769 -28.54 7.03 -13.27
C PRO A 769 -29.54 5.86 -13.24
N TYR A 770 -30.14 5.56 -12.08
CA TYR A 770 -31.04 4.41 -11.94
C TYR A 770 -32.36 4.68 -12.64
N GLN A 771 -32.91 5.89 -12.49
CA GLN A 771 -34.05 6.32 -13.29
C GLN A 771 -33.74 6.30 -14.78
N ASN A 772 -32.53 6.69 -15.20
CA ASN A 772 -32.13 6.69 -16.61
C ASN A 772 -32.07 5.27 -17.16
N TYR A 773 -31.46 4.35 -16.42
CA TYR A 773 -31.41 2.92 -16.74
C TYR A 773 -32.82 2.33 -16.89
N LEU A 774 -33.72 2.58 -15.93
CA LEU A 774 -35.10 2.08 -16.01
C LEU A 774 -35.87 2.63 -17.21
N LEU A 775 -35.60 3.87 -17.63
CA LEU A 775 -36.22 4.44 -18.83
C LEU A 775 -35.70 3.77 -20.10
N HIS A 776 -34.39 3.53 -20.17
CA HIS A 776 -33.78 2.82 -21.28
C HIS A 776 -34.33 1.39 -21.39
N GLU A 777 -34.44 0.66 -20.27
CA GLU A 777 -35.06 -0.67 -20.23
C GLU A 777 -36.52 -0.65 -20.71
N ALA A 778 -37.28 0.38 -20.35
CA ALA A 778 -38.65 0.55 -20.84
C ALA A 778 -38.71 0.82 -22.35
N LEU A 779 -37.76 1.61 -22.88
CA LEU A 779 -37.61 1.88 -24.31
C LEU A 779 -37.32 0.58 -25.09
N VAL A 780 -36.37 -0.23 -24.58
CA VAL A 780 -36.01 -1.54 -25.14
C VAL A 780 -37.18 -2.52 -25.09
N ALA A 781 -37.86 -2.62 -23.95
CA ALA A 781 -39.02 -3.51 -23.78
C ALA A 781 -40.17 -3.18 -24.74
N GLN A 782 -40.35 -1.89 -25.08
CA GLN A 782 -41.35 -1.44 -26.05
C GLN A 782 -40.87 -1.49 -27.51
N LYS A 783 -39.63 -1.93 -27.75
CA LYS A 783 -39.03 -2.05 -29.09
C LYS A 783 -39.01 -0.71 -29.86
N ILE A 784 -38.87 0.39 -29.14
CA ILE A 784 -38.65 1.71 -29.74
C ILE A 784 -37.17 1.75 -30.14
N ALA A 785 -36.88 1.71 -31.43
CA ALA A 785 -35.53 1.62 -31.98
C ALA A 785 -35.09 2.91 -32.71
N ASP A 786 -35.88 3.97 -32.61
CA ASP A 786 -35.57 5.30 -33.13
C ASP A 786 -35.43 6.30 -31.98
N THR A 787 -34.70 7.41 -32.23
CA THR A 787 -34.61 8.53 -31.28
C THR A 787 -35.89 9.36 -31.38
N SER A 788 -36.98 8.87 -30.75
CA SER A 788 -38.31 9.49 -30.81
C SER A 788 -39.02 9.62 -29.46
N LEU A 789 -38.35 9.22 -28.38
CA LEU A 789 -38.82 9.35 -26.99
C LEU A 789 -38.39 10.69 -26.41
N VAL A 790 -39.34 11.60 -26.24
CA VAL A 790 -39.10 12.91 -25.62
C VAL A 790 -39.08 12.76 -24.10
N ILE A 791 -38.09 13.41 -23.48
CA ILE A 791 -37.97 13.59 -22.03
C ILE A 791 -38.03 15.07 -21.67
N ASN A 792 -38.63 15.40 -20.55
CA ASN A 792 -38.77 16.79 -20.11
C ASN A 792 -37.53 17.23 -19.32
N ALA A 793 -36.39 17.35 -20.02
CA ALA A 793 -35.13 17.88 -19.49
C ALA A 793 -34.91 19.32 -19.95
N THR A 794 -34.18 20.11 -19.15
CA THR A 794 -33.78 21.47 -19.54
C THR A 794 -32.53 21.42 -20.40
N LEU A 795 -32.54 22.13 -21.54
CA LEU A 795 -31.37 22.23 -22.44
C LEU A 795 -30.24 23.09 -21.89
N LYS A 796 -30.56 23.97 -20.93
CA LYS A 796 -29.56 24.73 -20.17
C LYS A 796 -29.31 23.98 -18.87
N ALA A 797 -28.07 24.05 -18.39
CA ALA A 797 -27.73 23.58 -17.05
C ALA A 797 -28.79 24.07 -16.05
N VAL A 798 -29.32 23.14 -15.26
CA VAL A 798 -30.07 23.48 -14.06
C VAL A 798 -29.16 24.43 -13.29
N GLY A 799 -29.58 25.67 -13.09
CA GLY A 799 -28.69 26.74 -12.64
C GLY A 799 -27.86 26.29 -11.44
N ALA A 800 -26.55 26.57 -11.48
CA ALA A 800 -25.70 26.30 -10.32
C ALA A 800 -26.36 26.96 -9.08
N PRO A 801 -26.40 26.27 -7.93
CA PRO A 801 -26.90 26.88 -6.70
C PRO A 801 -26.18 28.21 -6.49
N THR A 802 -26.92 29.24 -6.10
CA THR A 802 -26.34 30.57 -5.90
C THR A 802 -26.00 30.71 -4.42
N PRO A 803 -24.71 30.74 -4.03
CA PRO A 803 -24.35 30.91 -2.64
C PRO A 803 -24.88 32.25 -2.12
N VAL A 804 -25.49 32.26 -0.93
CA VAL A 804 -25.70 33.52 -0.22
C VAL A 804 -24.34 33.94 0.34
N PRO A 805 -23.82 35.14 0.02
CA PRO A 805 -22.54 35.58 0.56
C PRO A 805 -22.59 35.55 2.08
N SER A 806 -21.68 34.81 2.72
CA SER A 806 -21.46 35.00 4.15
C SER A 806 -21.03 36.45 4.34
N VAL A 807 -21.66 37.14 5.30
CA VAL A 807 -21.27 38.50 5.65
C VAL A 807 -19.90 38.39 6.31
N VAL A 808 -18.84 38.43 5.51
CA VAL A 808 -17.47 38.56 6.02
C VAL A 808 -17.43 39.93 6.67
N ALA A 809 -17.58 39.96 7.99
CA ALA A 809 -17.17 41.09 8.78
C ALA A 809 -15.66 41.21 8.58
N VAL A 810 -15.25 42.12 7.70
CA VAL A 810 -13.89 42.63 7.67
C VAL A 810 -13.67 43.29 9.02
N VAL A 811 -13.15 42.53 9.98
CA VAL A 811 -12.57 43.08 11.20
C VAL A 811 -11.20 43.58 10.81
N THR A 812 -11.13 44.83 10.37
CA THR A 812 -9.92 45.62 10.53
C THR A 812 -9.79 45.91 12.02
N ASP A 813 -8.77 45.34 12.67
CA ASP A 813 -7.80 46.05 13.50
C ASP A 813 -6.56 45.19 13.75
#